data_AF-A0A853H441-F1
#
_entry.id   AF-A0A853H441-F1
#
_cell.length_a   1.000
_cell.length_b   1.000
_cell.length_c   1.000
_cell.angle_alpha   90.00
_cell.angle_beta   90.00
_cell.angle_gamma   90.00
#
_symmetry.space_group_name_H-M   'P 1'
#
loop_
_entity.id
_entity.type
_entity.pdbx_description
1 polymer ?
#
loop_
_entity_poly.entity_id
_entity_poly.type
_entity_poly.pdbx_seq_one_letter_code
_entity_poly.pdbx_strand_id
1 'polypeptide(L)'
;MNRFLQFLIFLAGLVAACWIGSHYIASNRLALAITALIAVVYLVGALELYRYQQATTTLSRALAGLSGSPDSLDEWLRAVHPNLRVQVGQRIQGERAGLPRPVLTPYLVGLLVLLGMLGTFLGMVATLRGTGLALESSTDLAAIRASLAAPVQGLGFAFGTSVAGVATSAMLGLLSALCTRDRILAAQTLDANITSALRVHSPAHQREEGFRLLQQQTLGMTAVADKLQAMMTAMERHNQSLNERLEARQEQFQEKTDAAYQHLAATVGQSLKDSVAEGVRSAGTAIQPLVETTMAGLMRDTTTLHDTLTQAVQRQLDGVAGVFEQRSASMLEGVSARLEGTADSLSAAWSQSLSTQRETSEKLAEDSQLALTAAVSALERHAVSLVNTVGQSHQTLLTDLASQDQKRLSAWSTSLAETAEALRQSWQQAGVQAKEQQLEICAALTQTANEISTQTKVHARETIAEMAKLAQSAGEAPMAAASLVAEVRQAFTDSMARDNTLLDERNRLLETSASLQTAMQHASSEQREAIDALLVKSADVLGRVGTQFTAQARAESEKLSDAAGQITGSAVEIASLGEAFGAAVHLFGESNAALIEHLQRIETVLDKSIARSDEQLAYYVAQAKEVIDLSVMSQKQIIEELQHAVGKRPSSDSVSA
;
A
#
# COMPACT_ATOMS: atom_id res chain seq x y z
N MET A 1 13.47 -46.22 -0.65
CA MET A 1 14.72 -47.01 -0.59
C MET A 1 15.66 -46.59 0.56
N ASN A 2 15.79 -45.30 0.91
CA ASN A 2 16.77 -44.82 1.92
C ASN A 2 16.56 -45.33 3.36
N ARG A 3 15.31 -45.55 3.81
CA ARG A 3 15.03 -45.99 5.19
C ARG A 3 15.57 -47.37 5.53
N PHE A 4 15.48 -48.31 4.59
CA PHE A 4 16.00 -49.67 4.80
C PHE A 4 17.52 -49.66 4.91
N LEU A 5 18.20 -48.87 4.07
CA LEU A 5 19.65 -48.69 4.13
C LEU A 5 20.11 -48.07 5.46
N GLN A 6 19.45 -47.01 5.92
CA GLN A 6 19.76 -46.37 7.21
C GLN A 6 19.55 -47.33 8.39
N PHE A 7 18.50 -48.15 8.35
CA PHE A 7 18.26 -49.18 9.36
C PHE A 7 19.35 -50.26 9.36
N LEU A 8 19.80 -50.72 8.19
CA LEU A 8 20.91 -51.67 8.08
C LEU A 8 22.22 -51.11 8.65
N ILE A 9 22.53 -49.85 8.38
CA ILE A 9 23.73 -49.17 8.91
C ILE A 9 23.67 -49.05 10.44
N PHE A 10 22.49 -48.70 10.98
CA PHE A 10 22.27 -48.69 12.43
C PHE A 10 22.49 -50.07 13.05
N LEU A 11 21.87 -51.10 12.45
CA LEU A 11 21.98 -52.46 12.95
C LEU A 11 23.41 -52.97 12.91
N ALA A 12 24.18 -52.65 11.86
CA ALA A 12 25.58 -53.03 11.74
C ALA A 12 26.44 -52.45 12.87
N GLY A 13 26.26 -51.18 13.23
CA GLY A 13 26.97 -50.56 14.35
C GLY A 13 26.58 -51.17 15.72
N LEU A 14 25.29 -51.45 15.92
CA LEU A 14 24.80 -52.08 17.13
C LEU A 14 25.34 -53.52 17.28
N VAL A 15 25.30 -54.31 16.21
CA VAL A 15 25.83 -55.68 16.20
C VAL A 15 27.33 -55.68 16.51
N ALA A 16 28.11 -54.75 15.96
CA ALA A 16 29.53 -54.62 16.27
C ALA A 16 29.78 -54.36 17.77
N ALA A 17 29.03 -53.44 18.38
CA ALA A 17 29.15 -53.13 19.81
C ALA A 17 28.70 -54.30 20.71
N CYS A 18 27.57 -54.94 20.39
CA CYS A 18 27.04 -56.08 21.14
C CYS A 18 27.93 -57.32 21.01
N TRP A 19 28.46 -57.60 19.82
CA TRP A 19 29.37 -58.71 19.58
C TRP A 19 30.63 -58.57 20.45
N ILE A 20 31.25 -57.39 20.45
CA ILE A 20 32.45 -57.11 21.25
C ILE A 20 32.12 -57.14 22.75
N GLY A 21 30.98 -56.56 23.16
CA GLY A 21 30.53 -56.59 24.55
C GLY A 21 30.27 -58.00 25.08
N SER A 22 29.74 -58.91 24.26
CA SER A 22 29.48 -60.29 24.65
C SER A 22 30.75 -61.06 25.03
N HIS A 23 31.89 -60.72 24.41
CA HIS A 23 33.20 -61.30 24.73
C HIS A 23 33.74 -60.85 26.10
N TYR A 24 33.24 -59.73 26.64
CA TYR A 24 33.71 -59.14 27.91
C TYR A 24 32.90 -59.57 29.15
N ILE A 25 31.74 -60.21 28.96
CA ILE A 25 30.84 -60.62 30.06
C ILE A 25 31.54 -61.53 31.06
N ALA A 26 32.36 -62.47 30.60
CA ALA A 26 33.04 -63.44 31.44
C ALA A 26 34.51 -63.09 31.76
N SER A 27 35.08 -62.06 31.12
CA SER A 27 36.53 -61.85 31.10
C SER A 27 37.00 -60.57 31.79
N ASN A 28 36.34 -59.42 31.57
CA ASN A 28 36.76 -58.13 32.15
C ASN A 28 35.59 -57.16 32.34
N ARG A 29 35.22 -56.90 33.61
CA ARG A 29 34.12 -55.99 33.98
C ARG A 29 34.34 -54.54 33.52
N LEU A 30 35.60 -54.08 33.48
CA LEU A 30 35.93 -52.71 33.09
C LEU A 30 35.78 -52.53 31.57
N ALA A 31 36.30 -53.47 30.78
CA ALA A 31 36.13 -53.46 29.32
C ALA A 31 34.64 -53.53 28.94
N LEU A 32 33.85 -54.34 29.64
CA LEU A 32 32.40 -54.39 29.48
C LEU A 32 31.72 -53.05 29.79
N ALA A 33 32.12 -52.36 30.87
CA ALA A 33 31.56 -51.06 31.21
C ALA A 33 31.83 -49.99 30.13
N ILE A 34 33.03 -49.97 29.55
CA ILE A 34 33.37 -49.05 28.45
C ILE A 34 32.57 -49.40 27.19
N THR A 35 32.47 -50.68 26.82
CA THR A 35 31.67 -51.09 25.65
C THR A 35 30.18 -50.82 25.85
N ALA A 36 29.66 -50.97 27.05
CA ALA A 36 28.29 -50.58 27.39
C ALA A 36 28.09 -49.06 27.24
N LEU A 37 29.06 -48.25 27.69
CA LEU A 37 29.02 -46.79 27.50
C LEU A 37 29.08 -46.40 26.02
N ILE A 38 29.91 -47.06 25.21
CA ILE A 38 29.94 -46.91 23.74
C ILE A 38 28.57 -47.20 23.15
N ALA A 39 27.91 -48.29 23.55
CA ALA A 39 26.58 -48.64 23.06
C ALA A 39 25.52 -47.60 23.46
N VAL A 40 25.56 -47.06 24.68
CA VAL A 40 24.65 -45.99 25.13
C VAL A 40 24.85 -44.71 24.30
N VAL A 41 26.10 -44.26 24.13
CA VAL A 41 26.43 -43.07 23.33
C VAL A 41 25.97 -43.25 21.88
N TYR A 42 26.16 -44.45 21.32
CA TYR A 42 25.70 -44.79 19.97
C TYR A 42 24.18 -44.73 19.83
N LEU A 43 23.43 -45.27 20.80
CA LEU A 43 21.97 -45.23 20.83
C LEU A 43 21.43 -43.80 20.97
N VAL A 44 22.07 -42.95 21.79
CA VAL A 44 21.70 -41.53 21.93
C VAL A 44 21.85 -40.80 20.59
N GLY A 45 22.96 -41.04 19.88
CA GLY A 45 23.19 -40.46 18.55
C GLY A 45 22.18 -40.96 17.51
N ALA A 46 21.88 -42.26 17.52
CA ALA A 46 20.86 -42.85 16.65
C ALA A 46 19.46 -42.26 16.92
N LEU A 47 19.13 -41.98 18.19
CA LEU A 47 17.84 -41.39 18.57
C LEU A 47 17.71 -39.92 18.11
N GLU A 48 18.78 -39.12 18.19
CA GLU A 48 18.81 -37.78 17.60
C GLU A 48 18.57 -37.83 16.08
N LEU A 49 19.30 -38.69 15.37
CA LEU A 49 19.17 -38.85 13.92
C LEU A 49 17.79 -39.37 13.51
N TYR A 50 17.18 -40.25 14.31
CA TYR A 50 15.82 -40.72 14.08
C TYR A 50 14.79 -39.58 14.19
N ARG A 51 14.86 -38.75 15.23
CA ARG A 51 14.00 -37.56 15.38
C ARG A 51 14.23 -36.55 14.24
N TYR A 52 15.49 -36.34 13.87
CA TYR A 52 15.87 -35.48 12.75
C TYR A 52 15.27 -35.98 11.43
N GLN A 53 15.31 -37.28 11.19
CA GLN A 53 14.72 -37.90 10.02
C GLN A 53 13.20 -37.81 10.03
N GLN A 54 12.53 -38.05 11.17
CA GLN A 54 11.08 -37.91 11.28
C GLN A 54 10.63 -36.50 10.87
N ALA A 55 11.28 -35.45 11.38
CA ALA A 55 11.00 -34.08 10.99
C ALA A 55 11.17 -33.87 9.48
N THR A 56 12.25 -34.40 8.89
CA THR A 56 12.49 -34.33 7.43
C THR A 56 11.38 -35.03 6.63
N THR A 57 10.91 -36.19 7.10
CA THR A 57 9.86 -36.95 6.40
C THR A 57 8.51 -36.21 6.40
N THR A 58 8.16 -35.51 7.49
CA THR A 58 6.94 -34.69 7.51
C THR A 58 6.98 -33.58 6.47
N LEU A 59 8.13 -32.90 6.32
CA LEU A 59 8.33 -31.87 5.30
C LEU A 59 8.22 -32.47 3.89
N SER A 60 8.92 -33.57 3.62
CA SER A 60 8.86 -34.23 2.30
C SER A 60 7.44 -34.68 1.93
N ARG A 61 6.64 -35.13 2.91
CA ARG A 61 5.26 -35.54 2.69
C ARG A 61 4.34 -34.34 2.46
N ALA A 62 4.50 -33.29 3.25
CA ALA A 62 3.75 -32.05 3.07
C ALA A 62 4.02 -31.41 1.70
N LEU A 63 5.27 -31.48 1.22
CA LEU A 63 5.66 -31.03 -0.12
C LEU A 63 5.09 -31.92 -1.23
N ALA A 64 5.15 -33.25 -1.07
CA ALA A 64 4.59 -34.19 -2.05
C ALA A 64 3.05 -34.11 -2.17
N GLY A 65 2.37 -33.62 -1.12
CA GLY A 65 0.93 -33.40 -1.11
C GLY A 65 0.48 -32.08 -1.77
N LEU A 66 1.40 -31.20 -2.16
CA LEU A 66 1.07 -29.94 -2.83
C LEU A 66 0.63 -30.22 -4.27
N SER A 67 -0.68 -30.15 -4.52
CA SER A 67 -1.26 -30.24 -5.87
C SER A 67 -1.48 -28.86 -6.50
N GLY A 68 -1.33 -27.79 -5.73
CA GLY A 68 -1.57 -26.39 -6.08
C GLY A 68 -1.19 -25.45 -4.93
N SER A 69 -1.57 -24.18 -5.02
CA SER A 69 -1.35 -23.24 -3.92
C SER A 69 -2.30 -23.55 -2.75
N PRO A 70 -1.80 -23.75 -1.52
CA PRO A 70 -2.67 -23.97 -0.38
C PRO A 70 -3.43 -22.70 -0.03
N ASP A 71 -4.70 -22.81 0.38
CA ASP A 71 -5.52 -21.65 0.74
C ASP A 71 -4.97 -20.90 1.97
N SER A 72 -4.36 -21.63 2.91
CA SER A 72 -3.69 -21.02 4.06
C SER A 72 -2.32 -21.64 4.31
N LEU A 73 -1.32 -20.76 4.46
CA LEU A 73 0.05 -21.16 4.78
C LEU A 73 0.13 -21.82 6.16
N ASP A 74 -0.62 -21.31 7.15
CA ASP A 74 -0.60 -21.82 8.52
C ASP A 74 -1.13 -23.25 8.63
N GLU A 75 -2.20 -23.58 7.92
CA GLU A 75 -2.76 -24.94 7.93
C GLU A 75 -1.81 -25.93 7.27
N TRP A 76 -1.17 -25.55 6.17
CA TRP A 76 -0.13 -26.35 5.54
C TRP A 76 1.09 -26.52 6.46
N LEU A 77 1.53 -25.46 7.16
CA LEU A 77 2.63 -25.51 8.13
C LEU A 77 2.32 -26.42 9.33
N ARG A 78 1.05 -26.62 9.72
CA ARG A 78 0.69 -27.57 10.78
C ARG A 78 1.04 -29.01 10.42
N ALA A 79 1.00 -29.38 9.13
CA ALA A 79 1.39 -30.70 8.65
C ALA A 79 2.91 -30.95 8.74
N VAL A 80 3.71 -29.89 8.87
CA VAL A 80 5.16 -29.95 9.07
C VAL A 80 5.48 -30.11 10.57
N HIS A 81 6.51 -30.88 10.90
CA HIS A 81 6.95 -31.09 12.27
C HIS A 81 7.28 -29.76 12.99
N PRO A 82 6.88 -29.58 14.27
CA PRO A 82 7.06 -28.32 15.03
C PRO A 82 8.46 -27.71 14.92
N ASN A 83 9.51 -28.53 15.06
CA ASN A 83 10.91 -28.10 14.96
C ASN A 83 11.33 -27.47 13.63
N LEU A 84 10.53 -27.58 12.57
CA LEU A 84 10.83 -27.01 11.25
C LEU A 84 9.85 -25.91 10.83
N ARG A 85 8.71 -25.73 11.53
CA ARG A 85 7.64 -24.82 11.09
C ARG A 85 8.12 -23.39 10.93
N VAL A 86 8.88 -22.90 11.92
CA VAL A 86 9.39 -21.53 11.93
C VAL A 86 10.36 -21.32 10.77
N GLN A 87 11.36 -22.20 10.61
CA GLN A 87 12.38 -22.03 9.57
C GLN A 87 11.81 -22.25 8.16
N VAL A 88 10.83 -23.14 7.99
CA VAL A 88 10.12 -23.33 6.72
C VAL A 88 9.27 -22.10 6.41
N GLY A 89 8.53 -21.56 7.40
CA GLY A 89 7.73 -20.35 7.26
C GLY A 89 8.58 -19.13 6.88
N GLN A 90 9.68 -18.89 7.60
CA GLN A 90 10.65 -17.82 7.32
C GLN A 90 11.19 -17.93 5.88
N ARG A 91 11.50 -19.16 5.44
CA ARG A 91 12.03 -19.40 4.09
C ARG A 91 10.99 -19.12 2.99
N ILE A 92 9.72 -19.44 3.24
CA ILE A 92 8.60 -19.09 2.34
C ILE A 92 8.37 -17.58 2.33
N GLN A 93 8.54 -16.91 3.47
CA GLN A 93 8.50 -15.46 3.61
C GLN A 93 9.75 -14.75 3.04
N GLY A 94 10.69 -15.47 2.43
CA GLY A 94 11.84 -14.90 1.73
C GLY A 94 13.08 -14.67 2.58
N GLU A 95 13.09 -15.06 3.86
CA GLU A 95 14.30 -15.08 4.67
C GLU A 95 15.20 -16.26 4.27
N ARG A 96 16.51 -16.02 4.16
CA ARG A 96 17.49 -17.09 3.88
C ARG A 96 17.82 -17.88 5.15
N ALA A 97 16.81 -18.53 5.73
CA ALA A 97 16.96 -19.38 6.91
C ALA A 97 17.38 -20.81 6.53
N GLY A 98 18.48 -21.29 7.12
CA GLY A 98 18.90 -22.68 7.01
C GLY A 98 17.99 -23.60 7.82
N LEU A 99 17.70 -24.80 7.32
CA LEU A 99 17.01 -25.81 8.13
C LEU A 99 17.96 -26.31 9.25
N PRO A 100 17.46 -26.52 10.48
CA PRO A 100 18.28 -26.93 11.61
C PRO A 100 18.99 -28.25 11.31
N ARG A 101 20.25 -28.38 11.77
CA ARG A 101 21.12 -29.56 11.61
C ARG A 101 21.19 -30.35 12.93
N PRO A 102 21.57 -31.64 12.92
CA PRO A 102 21.87 -32.38 14.15
C PRO A 102 23.03 -31.69 14.88
N VAL A 103 22.86 -31.40 16.16
CA VAL A 103 23.84 -30.64 16.95
C VAL A 103 24.71 -31.59 17.76
N LEU A 104 24.14 -32.68 18.28
CA LEU A 104 24.81 -33.58 19.21
C LEU A 104 25.66 -34.64 18.48
N THR A 105 25.19 -35.13 17.33
CA THR A 105 25.81 -36.23 16.58
C THR A 105 27.30 -36.03 16.28
N PRO A 106 27.79 -34.85 15.81
CA PRO A 106 29.22 -34.65 15.58
C PRO A 106 30.08 -34.84 16.85
N TYR A 107 29.58 -34.39 18.00
CA TYR A 107 30.24 -34.57 19.28
C TYR A 107 30.19 -36.01 19.76
N LEU A 108 29.08 -36.72 19.55
CA LEU A 108 28.96 -38.14 19.91
C LEU A 108 29.88 -39.02 19.06
N VAL A 109 30.03 -38.72 17.77
CA VAL A 109 31.00 -39.40 16.90
C VAL A 109 32.42 -39.24 17.45
N GLY A 110 32.81 -38.02 17.85
CA GLY A 110 34.11 -37.77 18.49
C GLY A 110 34.25 -38.50 19.84
N LEU A 111 33.18 -38.52 20.65
CA LEU A 111 33.14 -39.20 21.94
C LEU A 111 33.29 -40.72 21.80
N LEU A 112 32.65 -41.33 20.81
CA LEU A 112 32.77 -42.77 20.53
C LEU A 112 34.21 -43.16 20.19
N VAL A 113 34.92 -42.33 19.41
CA VAL A 113 36.35 -42.52 19.13
C VAL A 113 37.17 -42.37 20.41
N LEU A 114 36.90 -41.34 21.21
CA LEU A 114 37.62 -41.10 22.47
C LEU A 114 37.43 -42.26 23.46
N LEU A 115 36.21 -42.77 23.60
CA LEU A 115 35.92 -43.96 24.43
C LEU A 115 36.63 -45.20 23.89
N GLY A 116 36.71 -45.36 22.57
CA GLY A 116 37.51 -46.41 21.94
C GLY A 116 38.99 -46.31 22.32
N MET A 117 39.57 -45.10 22.27
CA MET A 117 40.97 -44.86 22.68
C MET A 117 41.18 -45.04 24.18
N LEU A 118 40.21 -44.64 25.02
CA LEU A 118 40.24 -44.85 26.45
C LEU A 118 40.26 -46.35 26.79
N GLY A 119 39.47 -47.15 26.07
CA GLY A 119 39.50 -48.60 26.15
C GLY A 119 40.88 -49.18 25.81
N THR A 120 41.54 -48.65 24.77
CA THR A 120 42.93 -49.03 24.43
C THR A 120 43.91 -48.72 25.56
N PHE A 121 43.83 -47.52 26.13
CA PHE A 121 44.68 -47.10 27.24
C PHE A 121 44.51 -48.01 28.47
N LEU A 122 43.27 -48.30 28.86
CA LEU A 122 42.96 -49.17 29.98
C LEU A 122 43.40 -50.62 29.74
N GLY A 123 43.25 -51.14 28.52
CA GLY A 123 43.76 -52.46 28.16
C GLY A 123 45.29 -52.55 28.21
N MET A 124 46.01 -51.49 27.83
CA MET A 124 47.47 -51.40 28.01
C MET A 124 47.88 -51.35 29.49
N VAL A 125 47.18 -50.58 30.33
CA VAL A 125 47.44 -50.55 31.78
C VAL A 125 47.21 -51.92 32.41
N ALA A 126 46.14 -52.63 32.03
CA ALA A 126 45.87 -53.99 32.50
C ALA A 126 46.95 -54.99 32.06
N THR A 127 47.46 -54.84 30.83
CA THR A 127 48.59 -55.61 30.29
C THR A 127 49.85 -55.41 31.14
N LEU A 128 50.21 -54.16 31.43
CA LEU A 128 51.39 -53.82 32.23
C LEU A 128 51.28 -54.34 33.67
N ARG A 129 50.11 -54.19 34.30
CA ARG A 129 49.86 -54.67 35.66
C ARG A 129 49.89 -56.21 35.73
N GLY A 130 49.30 -56.89 34.75
CA GLY A 130 49.32 -58.35 34.66
C GLY A 130 50.74 -58.91 34.44
N THR A 131 51.57 -58.20 33.67
CA THR A 131 52.97 -58.57 33.44
C THR A 131 53.82 -58.36 34.70
N GLY A 132 53.62 -57.25 35.42
CA GLY A 132 54.32 -56.96 36.67
C GLY A 132 54.04 -58.00 37.77
N LEU A 133 52.77 -58.35 37.97
CA LEU A 133 52.37 -59.39 38.93
C LEU A 133 52.93 -60.76 38.59
N ALA A 134 53.02 -61.09 37.29
CA ALA A 134 53.58 -62.36 36.85
C ALA A 134 55.11 -62.43 37.00
N LEU A 135 55.82 -61.30 36.85
CA LEU A 135 57.27 -61.20 37.10
C LEU A 135 57.63 -61.31 38.59
N GLU A 136 56.79 -60.81 39.49
CA GLU A 136 57.01 -60.93 40.95
C GLU A 136 56.87 -62.37 41.47
N SER A 137 56.13 -63.24 40.77
CA SER A 137 55.86 -64.64 41.15
C SER A 137 56.89 -65.68 40.65
N SER A 138 58.12 -65.26 40.32
CA SER A 138 59.11 -65.95 39.44
C SER A 138 59.72 -67.30 39.89
N THR A 139 58.98 -68.22 40.51
CA THR A 139 59.50 -69.55 40.91
C THR A 139 58.83 -70.76 40.25
N ASP A 140 57.82 -70.59 39.38
CA ASP A 140 57.11 -71.71 38.75
C ASP A 140 57.02 -71.57 37.21
N LEU A 141 57.15 -72.68 36.48
CA LEU A 141 57.05 -72.73 35.01
C LEU A 141 55.66 -72.28 34.53
N ALA A 142 54.63 -72.50 35.35
CA ALA A 142 53.28 -72.01 35.12
C ALA A 142 53.18 -70.48 35.18
N ALA A 143 53.96 -69.82 36.06
CA ALA A 143 54.02 -68.37 36.17
C ALA A 143 54.65 -67.72 34.93
N ILE A 144 55.64 -68.37 34.31
CA ILE A 144 56.26 -67.92 33.05
C ILE A 144 55.27 -68.01 31.87
N ARG A 145 54.47 -69.08 31.81
CA ARG A 145 53.41 -69.19 30.77
C ARG A 145 52.31 -68.15 30.99
N ALA A 146 51.93 -67.90 32.23
CA ALA A 146 50.95 -66.87 32.59
C ALA A 146 51.48 -65.45 32.30
N SER A 147 52.76 -65.17 32.53
CA SER A 147 53.40 -63.88 32.25
C SER A 147 53.47 -63.56 30.75
N LEU A 148 53.54 -64.59 29.90
CA LEU A 148 53.50 -64.44 28.43
C LEU A 148 52.06 -64.36 27.89
N ALA A 149 51.07 -64.95 28.57
CA ALA A 149 49.67 -64.93 28.13
C ALA A 149 48.90 -63.67 28.55
N ALA A 150 49.22 -63.10 29.72
CA ALA A 150 48.56 -61.90 30.24
C ALA A 150 48.67 -60.67 29.31
N PRO A 151 49.83 -60.40 28.66
CA PRO A 151 49.93 -59.31 27.69
C PRO A 151 49.05 -59.47 26.46
N VAL A 152 48.92 -60.71 25.96
CA VAL A 152 48.12 -61.02 24.76
C VAL A 152 46.63 -60.81 25.04
N GLN A 153 46.15 -61.20 26.22
CA GLN A 153 44.76 -60.98 26.62
C GLN A 153 44.44 -59.49 26.85
N GLY A 154 45.35 -58.74 27.50
CA GLY A 154 45.19 -57.30 27.71
C GLY A 154 45.19 -56.49 26.40
N LEU A 155 46.01 -56.89 25.42
CA LEU A 155 45.98 -56.35 24.06
C LEU A 155 44.67 -56.68 23.33
N GLY A 156 44.15 -57.89 23.47
CA GLY A 156 42.85 -58.28 22.90
C GLY A 156 41.70 -57.40 23.39
N PHE A 157 41.68 -57.07 24.69
CA PHE A 157 40.70 -56.14 25.27
C PHE A 157 40.88 -54.71 24.75
N ALA A 158 42.11 -54.20 24.71
CA ALA A 158 42.44 -52.87 24.19
C ALA A 158 41.95 -52.70 22.74
N PHE A 159 42.29 -53.66 21.87
CA PHE A 159 41.89 -53.63 20.46
C PHE A 159 40.39 -53.77 20.28
N GLY A 160 39.73 -54.68 21.00
CA GLY A 160 38.29 -54.88 20.84
C GLY A 160 37.48 -53.64 21.25
N THR A 161 37.81 -52.97 22.36
CA THR A 161 37.13 -51.71 22.73
C THR A 161 37.38 -50.58 21.71
N SER A 162 38.58 -50.53 21.13
CA SER A 162 38.93 -49.57 20.08
C SER A 162 38.13 -49.80 18.80
N VAL A 163 38.05 -51.06 18.35
CA VAL A 163 37.25 -51.46 17.18
C VAL A 163 35.77 -51.15 17.40
N ALA A 164 35.24 -51.38 18.60
CA ALA A 164 33.85 -51.00 18.93
C ALA A 164 33.63 -49.49 18.79
N GLY A 165 34.53 -48.66 19.33
CA GLY A 165 34.43 -47.20 19.26
C GLY A 165 34.55 -46.66 17.83
N VAL A 166 35.48 -47.17 17.04
CA VAL A 166 35.68 -46.77 15.63
C VAL A 166 34.55 -47.27 14.73
N ALA A 167 34.09 -48.51 14.90
CA ALA A 167 32.99 -49.05 14.10
C ALA A 167 31.69 -48.30 14.37
N THR A 168 31.35 -48.05 15.63
CA THR A 168 30.15 -47.29 16.01
C THR A 168 30.23 -45.83 15.58
N SER A 169 31.39 -45.17 15.70
CA SER A 169 31.57 -43.78 15.23
C SER A 169 31.46 -43.68 13.71
N ALA A 170 32.04 -44.62 12.96
CA ALA A 170 31.94 -44.69 11.50
C ALA A 170 30.50 -44.92 11.03
N MET A 171 29.79 -45.87 11.65
CA MET A 171 28.39 -46.15 11.32
C MET A 171 27.48 -44.96 11.65
N LEU A 172 27.68 -44.31 12.81
CA LEU A 172 26.92 -43.12 13.19
C LEU A 172 27.22 -41.92 12.29
N GLY A 173 28.48 -41.72 11.91
CA GLY A 173 28.91 -40.67 10.99
C GLY A 173 28.31 -40.83 9.59
N LEU A 174 28.31 -42.07 9.06
CA LEU A 174 27.67 -42.38 7.78
C LEU A 174 26.15 -42.13 7.83
N LEU A 175 25.50 -42.55 8.92
CA LEU A 175 24.07 -42.30 9.15
C LEU A 175 23.75 -40.80 9.17
N SER A 176 24.57 -40.01 9.86
CA SER A 176 24.46 -38.55 9.90
C SER A 176 24.60 -37.90 8.52
N ALA A 177 25.56 -38.37 7.70
CA ALA A 177 25.76 -37.88 6.34
C ALA A 177 24.55 -38.16 5.45
N LEU A 178 23.98 -39.38 5.52
CA LEU A 178 22.79 -39.75 4.76
C LEU A 178 21.57 -38.94 5.18
N CYS A 179 21.33 -38.77 6.49
CA CYS A 179 20.22 -37.96 6.99
C CYS A 179 20.36 -36.48 6.57
N THR A 180 21.57 -35.93 6.64
CA THR A 180 21.85 -34.55 6.22
C THR A 180 21.61 -34.36 4.72
N ARG A 181 22.01 -35.33 3.89
CA ARG A 181 21.72 -35.34 2.46
C ARG A 181 20.21 -35.33 2.18
N ASP A 182 19.43 -36.17 2.86
CA ASP A 182 17.97 -36.20 2.72
C ASP A 182 17.34 -34.83 3.07
N ARG A 183 17.85 -34.14 4.11
CA ARG A 183 17.37 -32.79 4.47
C ARG A 183 17.70 -31.74 3.41
N ILE A 184 18.88 -31.81 2.80
CA ILE A 184 19.27 -30.89 1.74
C ILE A 184 18.34 -31.06 0.52
N LEU A 185 18.04 -32.29 0.12
CA LEU A 185 17.10 -32.56 -0.97
C LEU A 185 15.68 -32.04 -0.66
N ALA A 186 15.21 -32.22 0.57
CA ALA A 186 13.92 -31.67 1.02
C ALA A 186 13.92 -30.14 0.99
N ALA A 187 15.03 -29.50 1.37
CA ALA A 187 15.18 -28.04 1.29
C ALA A 187 15.15 -27.53 -0.17
N GLN A 188 15.84 -28.22 -1.08
CA GLN A 188 15.81 -27.88 -2.51
C GLN A 188 14.41 -28.03 -3.11
N THR A 189 13.69 -29.08 -2.71
CA THR A 189 12.30 -29.30 -3.13
C THR A 189 11.39 -28.19 -2.59
N LEU A 190 11.58 -27.78 -1.33
CA LEU A 190 10.88 -26.63 -0.76
C LEU A 190 11.16 -25.35 -1.55
N ASP A 191 12.43 -25.06 -1.86
CA ASP A 191 12.81 -23.87 -2.62
C ASP A 191 12.18 -23.84 -4.02
N ALA A 192 12.09 -24.99 -4.70
CA ALA A 192 11.38 -25.12 -5.98
C ALA A 192 9.86 -24.93 -5.87
N ASN A 193 9.26 -25.29 -4.74
CA ASN A 193 7.84 -25.07 -4.48
C ASN A 193 7.55 -23.62 -4.05
N ILE A 194 8.50 -22.94 -3.39
CA ILE A 194 8.42 -21.50 -3.06
C ILE A 194 8.27 -20.66 -4.32
N THR A 195 8.94 -21.02 -5.41
CA THR A 195 8.84 -20.28 -6.68
C THR A 195 7.60 -20.64 -7.51
N SER A 196 6.89 -21.71 -7.15
CA SER A 196 5.71 -22.20 -7.88
C SER A 196 4.47 -22.25 -6.97
N ALA A 197 4.13 -23.41 -6.40
CA ALA A 197 2.90 -23.63 -5.63
C ALA A 197 2.76 -22.69 -4.41
N LEU A 198 3.85 -22.40 -3.72
CA LEU A 198 3.86 -21.55 -2.52
C LEU A 198 4.16 -20.07 -2.84
N ARG A 199 4.31 -19.69 -4.12
CA ARG A 199 4.66 -18.32 -4.52
C ARG A 199 3.65 -17.29 -4.04
N VAL A 200 2.37 -17.64 -4.01
CA VAL A 200 1.27 -16.76 -3.58
C VAL A 200 1.46 -16.26 -2.14
N HIS A 201 2.10 -17.06 -1.29
CA HIS A 201 2.37 -16.73 0.11
C HIS A 201 3.71 -15.98 0.32
N SER A 202 4.45 -15.72 -0.75
CA SER A 202 5.71 -14.97 -0.68
C SER A 202 5.45 -13.46 -0.69
N PRO A 203 6.20 -12.65 0.09
CA PRO A 203 6.09 -11.19 0.05
C PRO A 203 6.50 -10.61 -1.31
N ALA A 204 7.29 -11.35 -2.11
CA ALA A 204 7.58 -10.97 -3.49
C ALA A 204 6.32 -10.93 -4.35
N HIS A 205 5.43 -11.92 -4.21
CA HIS A 205 4.15 -11.95 -4.92
C HIS A 205 3.20 -10.88 -4.41
N GLN A 206 3.10 -10.67 -3.08
CA GLN A 206 2.27 -9.62 -2.50
C GLN A 206 2.69 -8.22 -2.96
N ARG A 207 4.00 -7.95 -3.10
CA ARG A 207 4.50 -6.69 -3.67
C ARG A 207 4.18 -6.54 -5.15
N GLU A 208 4.27 -7.63 -5.92
CA GLU A 208 3.95 -7.63 -7.35
C GLU A 208 2.45 -7.43 -7.59
N GLU A 209 1.58 -8.04 -6.79
CA GLU A 209 0.14 -7.75 -6.80
C GLU A 209 -0.17 -6.32 -6.34
N GLY A 210 0.48 -5.83 -5.28
CA GLY A 210 0.35 -4.44 -4.84
C GLY A 210 0.73 -3.46 -5.95
N PHE A 211 1.84 -3.72 -6.66
CA PHE A 211 2.23 -2.93 -7.83
C PHE A 211 1.24 -3.05 -8.98
N ARG A 212 0.67 -4.23 -9.22
CA ARG A 212 -0.37 -4.45 -10.24
C ARG A 212 -1.66 -3.70 -9.92
N LEU A 213 -2.07 -3.68 -8.66
CA LEU A 213 -3.22 -2.90 -8.18
C LEU A 213 -2.97 -1.39 -8.33
N LEU A 214 -1.75 -0.92 -8.00
CA LEU A 214 -1.34 0.46 -8.25
C LEU A 214 -1.36 0.79 -9.75
N GLN A 215 -0.87 -0.10 -10.62
CA GLN A 215 -0.92 0.09 -12.07
C GLN A 215 -2.36 0.15 -12.60
N GLN A 216 -3.27 -0.68 -12.06
CA GLN A 216 -4.70 -0.61 -12.37
C GLN A 216 -5.33 0.70 -11.90
N GLN A 217 -4.93 1.22 -10.75
CA GLN A 217 -5.35 2.53 -10.25
C GLN A 217 -4.83 3.66 -11.14
N THR A 218 -3.57 3.60 -11.58
CA THR A 218 -3.00 4.58 -12.53
C THR A 218 -3.74 4.58 -13.86
N LEU A 219 -4.08 3.40 -14.40
CA LEU A 219 -4.91 3.27 -15.60
C LEU A 219 -6.33 3.82 -15.39
N GLY A 220 -6.90 3.66 -14.19
CA GLY A 220 -8.17 4.28 -13.80
C GLY A 220 -8.10 5.81 -13.78
N MET A 221 -6.99 6.38 -13.30
CA MET A 221 -6.74 7.83 -13.35
C MET A 221 -6.57 8.35 -14.77
N THR A 222 -5.97 7.55 -15.66
CA THR A 222 -5.90 7.86 -17.09
C THR A 222 -7.29 7.84 -17.74
N ALA A 223 -8.16 6.89 -17.36
CA ALA A 223 -9.53 6.84 -17.85
C ALA A 223 -10.40 8.03 -17.38
N VAL A 224 -10.11 8.60 -16.21
CA VAL A 224 -10.73 9.86 -15.74
C VAL A 224 -10.21 11.04 -16.57
N ALA A 225 -8.91 11.10 -16.85
CA ALA A 225 -8.33 12.12 -17.74
C ALA A 225 -8.91 12.04 -19.16
N ASP A 226 -9.05 10.82 -19.72
CA ASP A 226 -9.67 10.61 -21.04
C ASP A 226 -11.14 11.03 -21.06
N LYS A 227 -11.89 10.82 -19.97
CA LYS A 227 -13.28 11.30 -19.84
C LYS A 227 -13.36 12.82 -19.75
N LEU A 228 -12.45 13.48 -19.02
CA LEU A 228 -12.37 14.94 -18.96
C LEU A 228 -11.97 15.54 -20.32
N GLN A 229 -11.02 14.92 -21.02
CA GLN A 229 -10.64 15.28 -22.38
C GLN A 229 -11.83 15.14 -23.33
N ALA A 230 -12.56 14.01 -23.29
CA ALA A 230 -13.74 13.80 -24.11
C ALA A 230 -14.86 14.81 -23.81
N MET A 231 -15.03 15.21 -22.55
CA MET A 231 -15.99 16.24 -22.15
C MET A 231 -15.59 17.61 -22.69
N MET A 232 -14.31 17.98 -22.63
CA MET A 232 -13.79 19.21 -23.25
C MET A 232 -14.00 19.22 -24.76
N THR A 233 -13.69 18.12 -25.45
CA THR A 233 -13.92 18.01 -26.91
C THR A 233 -15.41 18.03 -27.26
N ALA A 234 -16.29 17.50 -26.41
CA ALA A 234 -17.73 17.59 -26.59
C ALA A 234 -18.23 19.04 -26.41
N MET A 235 -17.68 19.78 -25.44
CA MET A 235 -17.97 21.21 -25.22
C MET A 235 -17.49 22.06 -26.41
N GLU A 236 -16.30 21.77 -26.95
CA GLU A 236 -15.76 22.45 -28.12
C GLU A 236 -16.62 22.20 -29.38
N ARG A 237 -17.04 20.96 -29.62
CA ARG A 237 -17.99 20.63 -30.71
C ARG A 237 -19.35 21.29 -30.51
N HIS A 238 -19.84 21.36 -29.27
CA HIS A 238 -21.10 22.02 -28.98
C HIS A 238 -21.03 23.53 -29.29
N ASN A 239 -19.91 24.17 -28.92
CA ASN A 239 -19.63 25.57 -29.20
C ASN A 239 -19.50 25.84 -30.71
N GLN A 240 -18.78 24.99 -31.44
CA GLN A 240 -18.73 25.05 -32.90
C GLN A 240 -20.13 24.94 -33.53
N SER A 241 -20.96 24.01 -33.07
CA SER A 241 -22.33 23.86 -33.58
C SER A 241 -23.23 25.07 -33.26
N LEU A 242 -23.01 25.72 -32.12
CA LEU A 242 -23.70 26.94 -31.75
C LEU A 242 -23.29 28.08 -32.68
N ASN A 243 -22.00 28.18 -33.00
CA ASN A 243 -21.47 29.19 -33.90
C ASN A 243 -21.99 29.00 -35.33
N GLU A 244 -21.96 27.77 -35.85
CA GLU A 244 -22.53 27.42 -37.16
C GLU A 244 -24.05 27.72 -37.23
N ARG A 245 -24.79 27.45 -36.15
CA ARG A 245 -26.22 27.81 -36.07
C ARG A 245 -26.46 29.30 -36.03
N LEU A 246 -25.56 30.06 -35.41
CA LEU A 246 -25.62 31.52 -35.35
C LEU A 246 -25.37 32.11 -36.74
N GLU A 247 -24.36 31.59 -37.43
CA GLU A 247 -23.97 31.98 -38.78
C GLU A 247 -25.07 31.65 -39.80
N ALA A 248 -25.63 30.43 -39.76
CA ALA A 248 -26.76 30.02 -40.59
C ALA A 248 -28.03 30.85 -40.34
N ARG A 249 -28.28 31.28 -39.09
CA ARG A 249 -29.37 32.21 -38.78
C ARG A 249 -29.13 33.60 -39.36
N GLN A 250 -27.87 34.04 -39.41
CA GLN A 250 -27.48 35.34 -39.95
C GLN A 250 -27.61 35.36 -41.49
N GLU A 251 -27.20 34.30 -42.18
CA GLU A 251 -27.41 34.13 -43.62
C GLU A 251 -28.90 34.10 -43.98
N GLN A 252 -29.70 33.31 -43.24
CA GLN A 252 -31.14 33.23 -43.49
C GLN A 252 -31.85 34.56 -43.25
N PHE A 253 -31.34 35.39 -42.34
CA PHE A 253 -31.82 36.75 -42.14
C PHE A 253 -31.48 37.64 -43.33
N GLN A 254 -30.24 37.59 -43.84
CA GLN A 254 -29.83 38.35 -45.03
C GLN A 254 -30.65 37.97 -46.27
N GLU A 255 -30.86 36.68 -46.51
CA GLU A 255 -31.63 36.19 -47.67
C GLU A 255 -33.10 36.65 -47.62
N LYS A 256 -33.73 36.61 -46.43
CA LYS A 256 -35.09 37.16 -46.24
C LYS A 256 -35.13 38.67 -46.44
N THR A 257 -34.07 39.37 -46.09
CA THR A 257 -33.95 40.82 -46.25
C THR A 257 -33.83 41.20 -47.73
N ASP A 258 -33.00 40.49 -48.49
CA ASP A 258 -32.87 40.67 -49.95
C ASP A 258 -34.17 40.38 -50.69
N ALA A 259 -34.88 39.31 -50.31
CA ALA A 259 -36.18 38.98 -50.88
C ALA A 259 -37.24 40.07 -50.61
N ALA A 260 -37.23 40.68 -49.43
CA ALA A 260 -38.13 41.79 -49.08
C ALA A 260 -37.83 43.05 -49.91
N TYR A 261 -36.54 43.38 -50.14
CA TYR A 261 -36.14 44.49 -51.00
C TYR A 261 -36.53 44.28 -52.46
N GLN A 262 -36.34 43.07 -53.00
CA GLN A 262 -36.78 42.74 -54.37
C GLN A 262 -38.30 42.83 -54.52
N HIS A 263 -39.06 42.36 -53.53
CA HIS A 263 -40.52 42.44 -53.53
C HIS A 263 -41.01 43.89 -53.50
N LEU A 264 -40.37 44.76 -52.71
CA LEU A 264 -40.69 46.19 -52.67
C LEU A 264 -40.41 46.85 -54.03
N ALA A 265 -39.27 46.57 -54.65
CA ALA A 265 -38.91 47.09 -55.97
C ALA A 265 -39.90 46.64 -57.06
N ALA A 266 -40.32 45.38 -57.04
CA ALA A 266 -41.32 44.84 -57.96
C ALA A 266 -42.70 45.51 -57.78
N THR A 267 -43.10 45.75 -56.54
CA THR A 267 -44.41 46.36 -56.22
C THR A 267 -44.46 47.83 -56.65
N VAL A 268 -43.38 48.59 -56.44
CA VAL A 268 -43.25 49.97 -56.90
C VAL A 268 -43.23 50.03 -58.44
N GLY A 269 -42.48 49.14 -59.10
CA GLY A 269 -42.43 49.05 -60.56
C GLY A 269 -43.79 48.72 -61.19
N GLN A 270 -44.56 47.81 -60.58
CA GLN A 270 -45.89 47.44 -61.06
C GLN A 270 -46.90 48.59 -60.89
N SER A 271 -46.89 49.27 -59.75
CA SER A 271 -47.76 50.44 -59.50
C SER A 271 -47.51 51.58 -60.48
N LEU A 272 -46.25 51.81 -60.87
CA LEU A 272 -45.90 52.82 -61.87
C LEU A 272 -46.43 52.45 -63.26
N LYS A 273 -46.31 51.16 -63.62
CA LYS A 273 -46.77 50.61 -64.91
C LYS A 273 -48.29 50.65 -65.05
N ASP A 274 -49.01 50.32 -63.99
CA ASP A 274 -50.47 50.38 -63.94
C ASP A 274 -50.99 51.83 -64.01
N SER A 275 -50.29 52.77 -63.36
CA SER A 275 -50.63 54.21 -63.40
C SER A 275 -50.40 54.83 -64.79
N VAL A 276 -49.36 54.41 -65.53
CA VAL A 276 -49.11 54.85 -66.91
C VAL A 276 -50.13 54.26 -67.89
N ALA A 277 -50.53 53.00 -67.70
CA ALA A 277 -51.56 52.36 -68.53
C ALA A 277 -52.95 52.99 -68.33
N GLU A 278 -53.26 53.48 -67.13
CA GLU A 278 -54.49 54.21 -66.83
C GLU A 278 -54.48 55.63 -67.43
N GLY A 279 -53.31 56.31 -67.41
CA GLY A 279 -53.12 57.62 -68.02
C GLY A 279 -53.34 57.66 -69.54
N VAL A 280 -52.96 56.59 -70.25
CA VAL A 280 -53.18 56.46 -71.70
C VAL A 280 -54.65 56.17 -72.04
N ARG A 281 -55.38 55.48 -71.15
CA ARG A 281 -56.81 55.15 -71.36
C ARG A 281 -57.72 56.38 -71.20
N SER A 282 -57.35 57.31 -70.32
CA SER A 282 -58.10 58.55 -70.05
C SER A 282 -57.99 59.62 -71.16
N ALA A 283 -56.92 59.59 -71.96
CA ALA A 283 -56.73 60.50 -73.09
C ALA A 283 -57.46 60.05 -74.38
N GLY A 284 -57.93 58.80 -74.47
CA GLY A 284 -58.54 58.21 -75.66
C GLY A 284 -60.06 58.46 -75.83
N THR A 285 -60.76 58.94 -74.81
CA THR A 285 -62.23 59.07 -74.82
C THR A 285 -62.75 60.51 -75.04
N ALA A 286 -61.88 61.48 -75.30
CA ALA A 286 -62.27 62.90 -75.41
C ALA A 286 -62.35 63.47 -76.85
N ILE A 287 -61.90 62.73 -77.88
CA ILE A 287 -61.74 63.28 -79.25
C ILE A 287 -62.91 62.89 -80.22
N GLN A 288 -63.89 62.11 -79.78
CA GLN A 288 -64.94 61.59 -80.68
C GLN A 288 -66.13 62.53 -81.00
N PRO A 289 -66.58 63.50 -80.17
CA PRO A 289 -67.77 64.29 -80.49
C PRO A 289 -67.51 65.58 -81.31
N LEU A 290 -66.25 65.91 -81.64
CA LEU A 290 -65.90 67.21 -82.23
C LEU A 290 -66.02 67.29 -83.77
N VAL A 291 -66.25 66.16 -84.46
CA VAL A 291 -66.33 66.12 -85.95
C VAL A 291 -67.76 65.94 -86.48
N GLU A 292 -68.72 65.49 -85.67
CA GLU A 292 -70.11 65.28 -86.14
C GLU A 292 -71.06 66.47 -85.93
N THR A 293 -70.73 67.42 -85.04
CA THR A 293 -71.68 68.51 -84.66
C THR A 293 -71.43 69.83 -85.41
N THR A 294 -70.34 69.94 -86.19
CA THR A 294 -69.90 71.23 -86.77
C THR A 294 -70.30 71.46 -88.24
N MET A 295 -71.02 70.52 -88.88
CA MET A 295 -71.35 70.61 -90.32
C MET A 295 -72.72 71.24 -90.65
N ALA A 296 -73.42 71.84 -89.68
CA ALA A 296 -74.78 72.38 -89.91
C ALA A 296 -74.96 73.88 -89.65
N GLY A 297 -73.92 74.63 -89.27
CA GLY A 297 -74.05 76.02 -88.80
C GLY A 297 -73.31 77.10 -89.61
N LEU A 298 -72.83 76.81 -90.83
CA LEU A 298 -71.88 77.68 -91.56
C LEU A 298 -72.53 78.84 -92.36
N MET A 299 -73.79 79.22 -92.16
CA MET A 299 -74.37 80.37 -92.88
C MET A 299 -75.26 81.25 -92.02
N ARG A 300 -74.67 81.95 -91.03
CA ARG A 300 -74.98 83.37 -90.73
C ARG A 300 -74.15 83.93 -89.57
N ASP A 301 -73.59 85.11 -89.81
CA ASP A 301 -73.12 86.16 -88.88
C ASP A 301 -71.66 86.08 -88.35
N THR A 302 -70.77 86.78 -89.06
CA THR A 302 -69.29 86.71 -89.01
C THR A 302 -68.58 87.86 -88.26
N THR A 303 -68.99 88.29 -87.06
CA THR A 303 -68.14 89.28 -86.33
C THR A 303 -68.05 89.13 -84.81
N THR A 304 -68.94 88.37 -84.16
CA THR A 304 -68.93 88.22 -82.69
C THR A 304 -68.24 86.95 -82.18
N LEU A 305 -67.84 86.03 -83.06
CA LEU A 305 -67.25 84.74 -82.67
C LEU A 305 -65.75 84.77 -82.34
N HIS A 306 -64.98 85.74 -82.83
CA HIS A 306 -63.52 85.70 -82.69
C HIS A 306 -63.04 86.04 -81.27
N ASP A 307 -63.76 86.92 -80.58
CA ASP A 307 -63.37 87.40 -79.26
C ASP A 307 -63.77 86.41 -78.14
N THR A 308 -64.93 85.77 -78.30
CA THR A 308 -65.43 84.76 -77.35
C THR A 308 -64.67 83.43 -77.45
N LEU A 309 -64.20 83.05 -78.64
CA LEU A 309 -63.45 81.81 -78.85
C LEU A 309 -62.05 81.87 -78.22
N THR A 310 -61.40 83.03 -78.29
CA THR A 310 -60.07 83.24 -77.68
C THR A 310 -60.13 83.15 -76.15
N GLN A 311 -61.17 83.74 -75.53
CA GLN A 311 -61.37 83.64 -74.07
C GLN A 311 -61.81 82.25 -73.60
N ALA A 312 -62.55 81.49 -74.42
CA ALA A 312 -62.99 80.14 -74.07
C ALA A 312 -61.84 79.12 -74.11
N VAL A 313 -60.96 79.19 -75.11
CA VAL A 313 -59.79 78.32 -75.22
C VAL A 313 -58.74 78.63 -74.14
N GLN A 314 -58.54 79.92 -73.80
CA GLN A 314 -57.62 80.31 -72.74
C GLN A 314 -58.09 79.79 -71.36
N ARG A 315 -59.38 79.95 -71.03
CA ARG A 315 -59.95 79.43 -69.77
C ARG A 315 -59.91 77.90 -69.68
N GLN A 316 -60.06 77.21 -70.81
CA GLN A 316 -60.03 75.75 -70.82
C GLN A 316 -58.60 75.21 -70.67
N LEU A 317 -57.59 75.89 -71.21
CA LEU A 317 -56.17 75.55 -71.01
C LEU A 317 -55.72 75.85 -69.57
N ASP A 318 -56.13 76.98 -68.99
CA ASP A 318 -55.85 77.30 -67.58
C ASP A 318 -56.54 76.31 -66.62
N GLY A 319 -57.77 75.88 -66.94
CA GLY A 319 -58.50 74.87 -66.16
C GLY A 319 -57.87 73.47 -66.23
N VAL A 320 -57.36 73.06 -67.40
CA VAL A 320 -56.66 71.76 -67.55
C VAL A 320 -55.29 71.80 -66.90
N ALA A 321 -54.55 72.91 -67.00
CA ALA A 321 -53.28 73.10 -66.31
C ALA A 321 -53.46 73.07 -64.77
N GLY A 322 -54.46 73.78 -64.24
CA GLY A 322 -54.75 73.78 -62.80
C GLY A 322 -55.18 72.41 -62.26
N VAL A 323 -56.02 71.68 -63.01
CA VAL A 323 -56.44 70.32 -62.60
C VAL A 323 -55.28 69.32 -62.69
N PHE A 324 -54.39 69.45 -63.67
CA PHE A 324 -53.21 68.60 -63.79
C PHE A 324 -52.17 68.88 -62.68
N GLU A 325 -51.90 70.15 -62.38
CA GLU A 325 -50.98 70.56 -61.32
C GLU A 325 -51.47 70.08 -59.95
N GLN A 326 -52.77 70.27 -59.67
CA GLN A 326 -53.37 69.84 -58.40
C GLN A 326 -53.39 68.31 -58.24
N ARG A 327 -53.62 67.57 -59.34
CA ARG A 327 -53.62 66.10 -59.30
C ARG A 327 -52.21 65.53 -59.17
N SER A 328 -51.22 66.15 -59.81
CA SER A 328 -49.80 65.78 -59.71
C SER A 328 -49.26 66.05 -58.30
N ALA A 329 -49.62 67.19 -57.70
CA ALA A 329 -49.28 67.51 -56.31
C ALA A 329 -49.89 66.49 -55.33
N SER A 330 -51.18 66.15 -55.49
CA SER A 330 -51.84 65.16 -54.63
C SER A 330 -51.24 63.74 -54.75
N MET A 331 -50.74 63.38 -55.93
CA MET A 331 -50.10 62.07 -56.17
C MET A 331 -48.71 62.00 -55.55
N LEU A 332 -47.92 63.07 -55.66
CA LEU A 332 -46.61 63.20 -55.01
C LEU A 332 -46.75 63.16 -53.49
N GLU A 333 -47.75 63.85 -52.95
CA GLU A 333 -48.05 63.88 -51.52
C GLU A 333 -48.49 62.50 -51.01
N GLY A 334 -49.32 61.77 -51.77
CA GLY A 334 -49.73 60.40 -51.45
C GLY A 334 -48.61 59.35 -51.55
N VAL A 335 -47.67 59.51 -52.48
CA VAL A 335 -46.50 58.62 -52.60
C VAL A 335 -45.49 58.90 -51.49
N SER A 336 -45.21 60.17 -51.18
CA SER A 336 -44.34 60.55 -50.05
C SER A 336 -44.90 60.07 -48.72
N ALA A 337 -46.18 60.30 -48.45
CA ALA A 337 -46.82 59.85 -47.20
C ALA A 337 -46.79 58.31 -47.04
N ARG A 338 -46.87 57.57 -48.15
CA ARG A 338 -46.83 56.10 -48.13
C ARG A 338 -45.41 55.57 -47.94
N LEU A 339 -44.41 56.22 -48.53
CA LEU A 339 -42.98 55.92 -48.32
C LEU A 339 -42.56 56.21 -46.87
N GLU A 340 -42.95 57.36 -46.32
CA GLU A 340 -42.74 57.69 -44.89
C GLU A 340 -43.39 56.65 -43.99
N GLY A 341 -44.67 56.30 -44.21
CA GLY A 341 -45.36 55.29 -43.40
C GLY A 341 -44.70 53.90 -43.46
N THR A 342 -44.14 53.50 -44.61
CA THR A 342 -43.38 52.24 -44.72
C THR A 342 -42.00 52.30 -44.07
N ALA A 343 -41.30 53.43 -44.15
CA ALA A 343 -40.00 53.63 -43.50
C ALA A 343 -40.15 53.63 -41.98
N ASP A 344 -41.18 54.30 -41.45
CA ASP A 344 -41.51 54.32 -40.02
C ASP A 344 -41.87 52.94 -39.50
N SER A 345 -42.69 52.19 -40.25
CA SER A 345 -43.08 50.83 -39.87
C SER A 345 -41.89 49.87 -39.85
N LEU A 346 -40.97 50.00 -40.81
CA LEU A 346 -39.78 49.17 -40.89
C LEU A 346 -38.79 49.51 -39.76
N SER A 347 -38.60 50.81 -39.48
CA SER A 347 -37.77 51.29 -38.36
C SER A 347 -38.32 50.80 -37.03
N ALA A 348 -39.64 50.91 -36.81
CA ALA A 348 -40.29 50.42 -35.59
C ALA A 348 -40.15 48.90 -35.40
N ALA A 349 -40.33 48.11 -36.47
CA ALA A 349 -40.15 46.66 -36.43
C ALA A 349 -38.69 46.27 -36.13
N TRP A 350 -37.72 47.00 -36.69
CA TRP A 350 -36.30 46.81 -36.41
C TRP A 350 -35.93 47.16 -34.97
N SER A 351 -36.36 48.32 -34.47
CA SER A 351 -36.15 48.71 -33.07
C SER A 351 -36.75 47.70 -32.10
N GLN A 352 -37.92 47.14 -32.42
CA GLN A 352 -38.56 46.12 -31.60
C GLN A 352 -37.82 44.77 -31.62
N SER A 353 -37.27 44.36 -32.76
CA SER A 353 -36.43 43.16 -32.83
C SER A 353 -35.11 43.35 -32.07
N LEU A 354 -34.48 44.51 -32.19
CA LEU A 354 -33.25 44.87 -31.46
C LEU A 354 -33.48 44.91 -29.95
N SER A 355 -34.60 45.47 -29.49
CA SER A 355 -34.94 45.49 -28.05
C SER A 355 -35.19 44.08 -27.51
N THR A 356 -35.92 43.24 -28.26
CA THR A 356 -36.17 41.85 -27.88
C THR A 356 -34.88 41.02 -27.85
N GLN A 357 -33.97 41.25 -28.80
CA GLN A 357 -32.66 40.61 -28.82
C GLN A 357 -31.78 41.08 -27.66
N ARG A 358 -31.81 42.37 -27.30
CA ARG A 358 -31.07 42.92 -26.16
C ARG A 358 -31.57 42.33 -24.86
N GLU A 359 -32.88 42.30 -24.65
CA GLU A 359 -33.51 41.75 -23.43
C GLU A 359 -33.25 40.24 -23.28
N THR A 360 -33.30 39.47 -24.36
CA THR A 360 -32.97 38.03 -24.33
C THR A 360 -31.48 37.76 -24.12
N SER A 361 -30.60 38.59 -24.69
CA SER A 361 -29.15 38.50 -24.45
C SER A 361 -28.80 38.86 -23.01
N GLU A 362 -29.44 39.87 -22.44
CA GLU A 362 -29.22 40.34 -21.06
C GLU A 362 -29.70 39.28 -20.06
N LYS A 363 -30.87 38.68 -20.31
CA LYS A 363 -31.39 37.57 -19.51
C LYS A 363 -30.51 36.31 -19.57
N LEU A 364 -29.97 35.99 -20.74
CA LEU A 364 -29.03 34.86 -20.88
C LEU A 364 -27.71 35.12 -20.14
N ALA A 365 -27.23 36.37 -20.14
CA ALA A 365 -26.06 36.76 -19.38
C ALA A 365 -26.30 36.68 -17.86
N GLU A 366 -27.45 37.15 -17.39
CA GLU A 366 -27.87 37.01 -15.97
C GLU A 366 -27.99 35.53 -15.56
N ASP A 367 -28.70 34.70 -16.34
CA ASP A 367 -28.87 33.28 -16.05
C ASP A 367 -27.53 32.54 -16.03
N SER A 368 -26.61 32.88 -16.95
CA SER A 368 -25.24 32.34 -16.98
C SER A 368 -24.43 32.77 -15.76
N GLN A 369 -24.50 34.04 -15.37
CA GLN A 369 -23.83 34.55 -14.16
C GLN A 369 -24.37 33.90 -12.89
N LEU A 370 -25.68 33.71 -12.80
CA LEU A 370 -26.35 32.99 -11.71
C LEU A 370 -25.89 31.53 -11.65
N ALA A 371 -25.84 30.83 -12.79
CA ALA A 371 -25.38 29.45 -12.87
C ALA A 371 -23.90 29.30 -12.46
N LEU A 372 -23.03 30.20 -12.91
CA LEU A 372 -21.61 30.22 -12.53
C LEU A 372 -21.43 30.50 -11.04
N THR A 373 -22.16 31.45 -10.49
CA THR A 373 -22.11 31.78 -9.06
C THR A 373 -22.62 30.61 -8.21
N ALA A 374 -23.72 29.97 -8.64
CA ALA A 374 -24.25 28.78 -7.98
C ALA A 374 -23.26 27.60 -8.02
N ALA A 375 -22.54 27.42 -9.13
CA ALA A 375 -21.51 26.39 -9.29
C ALA A 375 -20.30 26.67 -8.37
N VAL A 376 -19.81 27.91 -8.31
CA VAL A 376 -18.72 28.30 -7.40
C VAL A 376 -19.12 28.09 -5.94
N SER A 377 -20.31 28.53 -5.53
CA SER A 377 -20.80 28.31 -4.17
C SER A 377 -21.06 26.84 -3.85
N ALA A 378 -21.41 26.00 -4.83
CA ALA A 378 -21.48 24.55 -4.65
C ALA A 378 -20.08 23.95 -4.47
N LEU A 379 -19.11 24.38 -5.27
CA LEU A 379 -17.72 23.94 -5.17
C LEU A 379 -17.10 24.32 -3.81
N GLU A 380 -17.30 25.55 -3.34
CA GLU A 380 -16.84 26.01 -2.03
C GLU A 380 -17.45 25.18 -0.90
N ARG A 381 -18.77 24.94 -0.93
CA ARG A 381 -19.43 24.09 0.07
C ARG A 381 -18.88 22.66 0.07
N HIS A 382 -18.66 22.09 -1.12
CA HIS A 382 -18.07 20.77 -1.25
C HIS A 382 -16.62 20.73 -0.75
N ALA A 383 -15.81 21.73 -1.07
CA ALA A 383 -14.42 21.84 -0.62
C ALA A 383 -14.34 21.96 0.91
N VAL A 384 -15.15 22.84 1.51
CA VAL A 384 -15.24 22.98 2.98
C VAL A 384 -15.74 21.69 3.62
N SER A 385 -16.76 21.04 3.05
CA SER A 385 -17.25 19.75 3.55
C SER A 385 -16.17 18.67 3.51
N LEU A 386 -15.36 18.63 2.44
CA LEU A 386 -14.30 17.64 2.27
C LEU A 386 -13.15 17.89 3.26
N VAL A 387 -12.73 19.15 3.42
CA VAL A 387 -11.73 19.55 4.43
C VAL A 387 -12.20 19.22 5.85
N ASN A 388 -13.46 19.53 6.18
CA ASN A 388 -14.02 19.18 7.49
C ASN A 388 -14.07 17.67 7.70
N THR A 389 -14.50 16.91 6.70
CA THR A 389 -14.56 15.44 6.78
C THR A 389 -13.18 14.82 6.96
N VAL A 390 -12.18 15.31 6.22
CA VAL A 390 -10.78 14.88 6.36
C VAL A 390 -10.24 15.26 7.73
N GLY A 391 -10.45 16.49 8.18
CA GLY A 391 -10.03 16.94 9.52
C GLY A 391 -10.66 16.11 10.64
N GLN A 392 -11.94 15.77 10.51
CA GLN A 392 -12.67 14.96 11.48
C GLN A 392 -12.26 13.50 11.46
N SER A 393 -11.99 12.93 10.28
CA SER A 393 -11.38 11.60 10.13
C SER A 393 -9.99 11.55 10.76
N HIS A 394 -9.17 12.59 10.56
CA HIS A 394 -7.82 12.67 11.11
C HIS A 394 -7.83 12.81 12.63
N GLN A 395 -8.74 13.63 13.18
CA GLN A 395 -8.93 13.75 14.62
C GLN A 395 -9.36 12.41 15.22
N THR A 396 -10.27 11.70 14.55
CA THR A 396 -10.75 10.38 14.99
C THR A 396 -9.60 9.37 14.99
N LEU A 397 -8.80 9.30 13.92
CA LEU A 397 -7.62 8.43 13.83
C LEU A 397 -6.59 8.72 14.92
N LEU A 398 -6.26 10.00 15.18
CA LEU A 398 -5.32 10.38 16.24
C LEU A 398 -5.85 9.97 17.62
N THR A 399 -7.15 10.14 17.86
CA THR A 399 -7.78 9.76 19.12
C THR A 399 -7.79 8.24 19.29
N ASP A 400 -8.07 7.49 18.24
CA ASP A 400 -8.12 6.04 18.27
C ASP A 400 -6.72 5.42 18.45
N LEU A 401 -5.71 5.95 17.74
CA LEU A 401 -4.29 5.62 17.93
C LEU A 401 -3.82 5.90 19.36
N ALA A 402 -4.13 7.09 19.90
CA ALA A 402 -3.78 7.42 21.29
C ALA A 402 -4.46 6.47 22.27
N SER A 403 -5.72 6.08 22.03
CA SER A 403 -6.44 5.12 22.86
C SER A 403 -5.82 3.72 22.78
N GLN A 404 -5.38 3.30 21.59
CA GLN A 404 -4.80 1.98 21.35
C GLN A 404 -3.41 1.89 21.96
N ASP A 405 -2.60 2.95 21.83
CA ASP A 405 -1.31 3.07 22.50
C ASP A 405 -1.45 3.05 24.02
N GLN A 406 -2.44 3.74 24.57
CA GLN A 406 -2.71 3.71 26.01
C GLN A 406 -3.11 2.31 26.49
N LYS A 407 -3.97 1.60 25.73
CA LYS A 407 -4.34 0.20 26.02
C LYS A 407 -3.14 -0.74 25.92
N ARG A 408 -2.25 -0.51 24.94
CA ARG A 408 -1.03 -1.30 24.78
C ARG A 408 -0.06 -1.07 25.94
N LEU A 409 0.15 0.18 26.33
CA LEU A 409 1.01 0.56 27.47
C LEU A 409 0.49 -0.01 28.79
N SER A 410 -0.82 0.02 29.01
CA SER A 410 -1.41 -0.57 30.23
C SER A 410 -1.30 -2.10 30.24
N ALA A 411 -1.54 -2.76 29.11
CA ALA A 411 -1.36 -4.20 28.97
C ALA A 411 0.10 -4.61 29.21
N TRP A 412 1.06 -3.85 28.65
CA TRP A 412 2.49 -4.07 28.90
C TRP A 412 2.88 -3.82 30.35
N SER A 413 2.42 -2.73 30.96
CA SER A 413 2.70 -2.45 32.36
C SER A 413 2.14 -3.53 33.28
N THR A 414 0.95 -4.05 32.97
CA THR A 414 0.32 -5.15 33.71
C THR A 414 1.13 -6.43 33.56
N SER A 415 1.49 -6.81 32.34
CA SER A 415 2.31 -8.00 32.09
C SER A 415 3.67 -7.91 32.79
N LEU A 416 4.33 -6.75 32.77
CA LEU A 416 5.61 -6.54 33.44
C LEU A 416 5.49 -6.64 34.97
N ALA A 417 4.39 -6.13 35.54
CA ALA A 417 4.09 -6.26 36.95
C ALA A 417 3.83 -7.73 37.34
N GLU A 418 3.10 -8.48 36.52
CA GLU A 418 2.86 -9.91 36.71
C GLU A 418 4.16 -10.72 36.66
N THR A 419 5.06 -10.46 35.69
CA THR A 419 6.36 -11.14 35.65
C THR A 419 7.23 -10.77 36.84
N ALA A 420 7.26 -9.49 37.25
CA ALA A 420 8.03 -9.05 38.41
C ALA A 420 7.54 -9.72 39.70
N GLU A 421 6.23 -9.84 39.88
CA GLU A 421 5.62 -10.50 41.03
C GLU A 421 5.88 -12.01 41.01
N ALA A 422 5.74 -12.67 39.86
CA ALA A 422 6.07 -14.09 39.72
C ALA A 422 7.55 -14.37 40.04
N LEU A 423 8.46 -13.50 39.59
CA LEU A 423 9.89 -13.61 39.89
C LEU A 423 10.14 -13.44 41.40
N ARG A 424 9.52 -12.44 42.02
CA ARG A 424 9.61 -12.17 43.47
C ARG A 424 9.12 -13.36 44.29
N GLN A 425 7.99 -13.96 43.92
CA GLN A 425 7.45 -15.15 44.58
C GLN A 425 8.39 -16.35 44.45
N SER A 426 8.90 -16.60 43.24
CA SER A 426 9.87 -17.70 43.02
C SER A 426 11.12 -17.53 43.88
N TRP A 427 11.60 -16.29 44.07
CA TRP A 427 12.75 -15.98 44.89
C TRP A 427 12.47 -16.15 46.39
N GLN A 428 11.32 -15.67 46.89
CA GLN A 428 10.91 -15.91 48.28
C GLN A 428 10.78 -17.40 48.59
N GLN A 429 10.20 -18.18 47.68
CA GLN A 429 10.00 -19.61 47.86
C GLN A 429 11.34 -20.37 47.88
N ALA A 430 12.25 -20.04 46.95
CA ALA A 430 13.62 -20.57 46.96
C ALA A 430 14.37 -20.19 48.25
N GLY A 431 14.20 -18.96 48.75
CA GLY A 431 14.81 -18.50 50.00
C GLY A 431 14.30 -19.24 51.25
N VAL A 432 13.00 -19.56 51.30
CA VAL A 432 12.43 -20.37 52.40
C VAL A 432 12.97 -21.79 52.36
N GLN A 433 13.00 -22.44 51.19
CA GLN A 433 13.54 -23.79 51.03
C GLN A 433 15.03 -23.87 51.40
N ALA A 434 15.81 -22.87 50.98
CA ALA A 434 17.22 -22.77 51.35
C ALA A 434 17.43 -22.66 52.87
N LYS A 435 16.59 -21.87 53.55
CA LYS A 435 16.64 -21.73 55.01
C LYS A 435 16.24 -23.01 55.73
N GLU A 436 15.19 -23.70 55.28
CA GLU A 436 14.77 -25.00 55.84
C GLU A 436 15.90 -26.03 55.74
N GLN A 437 16.50 -26.17 54.56
CA GLN A 437 17.59 -27.10 54.34
C GLN A 437 18.82 -26.77 55.22
N GLN A 438 19.11 -25.48 55.42
CA GLN A 438 20.19 -25.05 56.32
C GLN A 438 19.90 -25.36 57.79
N LEU A 439 18.65 -25.19 58.25
CA LEU A 439 18.24 -25.54 59.61
C LEU A 439 18.33 -27.05 59.83
N GLU A 440 17.94 -27.86 58.85
CA GLU A 440 18.02 -29.32 58.90
C GLU A 440 19.48 -29.79 59.00
N ILE A 441 20.39 -29.20 58.23
CA ILE A 441 21.83 -29.46 58.32
C ILE A 441 22.37 -29.08 59.72
N CYS A 442 22.03 -27.89 60.23
CA CYS A 442 22.45 -27.45 61.57
C CYS A 442 21.91 -28.36 62.69
N ALA A 443 20.66 -28.81 62.56
CA ALA A 443 20.06 -29.74 63.51
C ALA A 443 20.78 -31.10 63.49
N ALA A 444 21.05 -31.65 62.30
CA ALA A 444 21.79 -32.90 62.14
C ALA A 444 23.21 -32.80 62.72
N LEU A 445 23.91 -31.68 62.51
CA LEU A 445 25.24 -31.44 63.10
C LEU A 445 25.18 -31.37 64.63
N THR A 446 24.19 -30.67 65.18
CA THR A 446 24.02 -30.55 66.65
C THR A 446 23.70 -31.90 67.29
N GLN A 447 22.83 -32.70 66.65
CA GLN A 447 22.51 -34.05 67.10
C GLN A 447 23.77 -34.93 67.10
N THR A 448 24.50 -34.93 65.99
CA THR A 448 25.74 -35.71 65.85
C THR A 448 26.77 -35.32 66.91
N ALA A 449 26.94 -34.03 67.18
CA ALA A 449 27.86 -33.55 68.22
C ALA A 449 27.45 -34.00 69.64
N ASN A 450 26.14 -34.00 69.94
CA ASN A 450 25.63 -34.46 71.23
C ASN A 450 25.76 -35.98 71.39
N GLU A 451 25.51 -36.75 70.34
CA GLU A 451 25.71 -38.21 70.33
C GLU A 451 27.18 -38.56 70.60
N ILE A 452 28.12 -37.91 69.90
CA ILE A 452 29.56 -38.08 70.14
C ILE A 452 29.94 -37.74 71.58
N SER A 453 29.46 -36.60 72.12
CA SER A 453 29.77 -36.19 73.50
C SER A 453 29.25 -37.19 74.52
N THR A 454 28.05 -37.71 74.30
CA THR A 454 27.40 -38.69 75.18
C THR A 454 28.15 -40.02 75.15
N GLN A 455 28.45 -40.53 73.94
CA GLN A 455 29.25 -41.73 73.73
C GLN A 455 30.62 -41.62 74.41
N THR A 456 31.29 -40.47 74.24
CA THR A 456 32.61 -40.18 74.84
C THR A 456 32.55 -40.19 76.36
N LYS A 457 31.50 -39.61 76.98
CA LYS A 457 31.34 -39.61 78.44
C LYS A 457 31.04 -40.99 79.01
N VAL A 458 30.20 -41.78 78.34
CA VAL A 458 29.92 -43.16 78.74
C VAL A 458 31.20 -43.98 78.69
N HIS A 459 31.93 -43.89 77.57
CA HIS A 459 33.17 -44.61 77.38
C HIS A 459 34.24 -44.21 78.42
N ALA A 460 34.47 -42.91 78.65
CA ALA A 460 35.41 -42.45 79.66
C ALA A 460 35.07 -42.97 81.08
N ARG A 461 33.78 -43.08 81.42
CA ARG A 461 33.35 -43.67 82.69
C ARG A 461 33.63 -45.17 82.76
N GLU A 462 33.40 -45.91 81.68
CA GLU A 462 33.72 -47.34 81.59
C GLU A 462 35.23 -47.56 81.72
N THR A 463 36.06 -46.79 81.01
CA THR A 463 37.53 -46.89 81.11
C THR A 463 38.01 -46.56 82.52
N ILE A 464 37.49 -45.49 83.14
CA ILE A 464 37.84 -45.14 84.54
C ILE A 464 37.41 -46.25 85.50
N ALA A 465 36.24 -46.85 85.30
CA ALA A 465 35.77 -47.97 86.11
C ALA A 465 36.65 -49.22 85.95
N GLU A 466 37.07 -49.55 84.72
CA GLU A 466 38.02 -50.65 84.47
C GLU A 466 39.40 -50.35 85.10
N MET A 467 39.91 -49.13 84.96
CA MET A 467 41.17 -48.73 85.58
C MET A 467 41.09 -48.76 87.11
N ALA A 468 39.98 -48.33 87.71
CA ALA A 468 39.76 -48.42 89.15
C ALA A 468 39.70 -49.88 89.62
N LYS A 469 39.06 -50.76 88.85
CA LYS A 469 38.98 -52.20 89.13
C LYS A 469 40.34 -52.88 89.02
N LEU A 470 41.14 -52.52 88.02
CA LEU A 470 42.53 -52.96 87.87
C LEU A 470 43.43 -52.44 89.00
N ALA A 471 43.28 -51.18 89.40
CA ALA A 471 44.04 -50.59 90.51
C ALA A 471 43.70 -51.24 91.86
N GLN A 472 42.43 -51.57 92.10
CA GLN A 472 42.01 -52.29 93.30
C GLN A 472 42.48 -53.75 93.28
N SER A 473 42.40 -54.43 92.13
CA SER A 473 42.95 -55.78 91.96
C SER A 473 44.48 -55.83 92.09
N ALA A 474 45.19 -54.75 91.76
CA ALA A 474 46.63 -54.61 91.97
C ALA A 474 47.00 -54.26 93.42
N GLY A 475 46.09 -53.65 94.19
CA GLY A 475 46.29 -53.28 95.59
C GLY A 475 46.16 -54.44 96.59
N GLU A 476 45.47 -55.52 96.22
CA GLU A 476 45.17 -56.65 97.12
C GLU A 476 46.21 -57.79 97.11
N ALA A 477 47.25 -57.73 96.25
CA ALA A 477 48.21 -58.82 96.10
C ALA A 477 49.68 -58.38 96.19
N PRO A 478 50.29 -58.31 97.39
CA PRO A 478 51.74 -58.25 97.50
C PRO A 478 52.32 -59.67 97.47
N MET A 479 53.01 -59.99 96.37
CA MET A 479 54.05 -61.04 96.16
C MET A 479 53.78 -62.01 94.99
N ALA A 480 54.17 -61.64 93.76
CA ALA A 480 54.79 -62.54 92.76
C ALA A 480 55.18 -61.75 91.47
N ALA A 481 56.42 -61.25 91.42
CA ALA A 481 56.90 -60.32 90.38
C ALA A 481 57.34 -60.97 89.05
N ALA A 482 56.63 -61.97 88.51
CA ALA A 482 56.98 -62.55 87.21
C ALA A 482 55.80 -62.86 86.27
N SER A 483 54.62 -63.26 86.77
CA SER A 483 53.44 -63.44 85.91
C SER A 483 52.72 -62.11 85.60
N LEU A 484 52.74 -61.16 86.55
CA LEU A 484 52.08 -59.85 86.44
C LEU A 484 52.62 -58.96 85.31
N VAL A 485 53.91 -59.06 84.97
CA VAL A 485 54.48 -58.23 83.88
C VAL A 485 53.98 -58.70 82.51
N ALA A 486 53.77 -60.00 82.32
CA ALA A 486 53.22 -60.53 81.07
C ALA A 486 51.73 -60.15 80.93
N GLU A 487 50.96 -60.25 82.02
CA GLU A 487 49.53 -59.93 82.03
C GLU A 487 49.25 -58.43 81.93
N VAL A 488 50.04 -57.59 82.61
CA VAL A 488 50.00 -56.12 82.45
C VAL A 488 50.44 -55.73 81.05
N ARG A 489 51.46 -56.37 80.47
CA ARG A 489 51.90 -56.09 79.09
C ARG A 489 50.84 -56.51 78.06
N GLN A 490 50.19 -57.64 78.27
CA GLN A 490 49.06 -58.08 77.44
C GLN A 490 47.90 -57.09 77.54
N ALA A 491 47.50 -56.71 78.76
CA ALA A 491 46.45 -55.72 79.00
C ALA A 491 46.80 -54.34 78.43
N PHE A 492 48.06 -53.90 78.50
CA PHE A 492 48.53 -52.66 77.88
C PHE A 492 48.50 -52.75 76.35
N THR A 493 48.83 -53.91 75.79
CA THR A 493 48.76 -54.15 74.33
C THR A 493 47.31 -54.15 73.85
N ASP A 494 46.40 -54.78 74.61
CA ASP A 494 44.96 -54.77 74.34
C ASP A 494 44.34 -53.37 74.57
N SER A 495 44.87 -52.59 75.50
CA SER A 495 44.49 -51.18 75.71
C SER A 495 44.99 -50.29 74.59
N MET A 496 46.24 -50.45 74.13
CA MET A 496 46.78 -49.69 72.99
C MET A 496 46.13 -50.07 71.67
N ALA A 497 45.75 -51.34 71.50
CA ALA A 497 44.94 -51.76 70.35
C ALA A 497 43.57 -51.07 70.36
N ARG A 498 42.93 -50.95 71.53
CA ARG A 498 41.67 -50.21 71.70
C ARG A 498 41.83 -48.69 71.49
N ASP A 499 42.90 -48.08 72.01
CA ASP A 499 43.21 -46.67 71.77
C ASP A 499 43.49 -46.39 70.29
N ASN A 500 44.17 -47.31 69.60
CA ASN A 500 44.37 -47.20 68.15
C ASN A 500 43.05 -47.30 67.38
N THR A 501 42.13 -48.19 67.77
CA THR A 501 40.79 -48.24 67.15
C THR A 501 39.98 -46.97 67.40
N LEU A 502 40.12 -46.35 68.59
CA LEU A 502 39.48 -45.07 68.91
C LEU A 502 40.11 -43.88 68.18
N LEU A 503 41.43 -43.90 67.97
CA LEU A 503 42.10 -42.92 67.12
C LEU A 503 41.64 -43.06 65.66
N ASP A 504 41.40 -44.28 65.20
CA ASP A 504 40.84 -44.54 63.88
C ASP A 504 39.38 -44.05 63.77
N GLU A 505 38.55 -44.27 64.80
CA GLU A 505 37.20 -43.70 64.87
C GLU A 505 37.21 -42.16 64.94
N ARG A 506 38.15 -41.56 65.68
CA ARG A 506 38.30 -40.10 65.76
C ARG A 506 38.79 -39.52 64.44
N ASN A 507 39.72 -40.18 63.77
CA ASN A 507 40.14 -39.81 62.41
C ASN A 507 38.96 -39.88 61.45
N ARG A 508 38.16 -40.94 61.52
CA ARG A 508 36.96 -41.11 60.70
C ARG A 508 35.90 -40.04 60.97
N LEU A 509 35.72 -39.61 62.23
CA LEU A 509 34.84 -38.49 62.58
C LEU A 509 35.36 -37.13 62.08
N LEU A 510 36.67 -36.88 62.17
CA LEU A 510 37.29 -35.69 61.58
C LEU A 510 37.17 -35.68 60.06
N GLU A 511 37.32 -36.83 59.41
CA GLU A 511 37.13 -37.01 57.98
C GLU A 511 35.68 -36.78 57.56
N THR A 512 34.72 -37.25 58.38
CA THR A 512 33.29 -37.00 58.18
C THR A 512 32.96 -35.51 58.35
N SER A 513 33.51 -34.83 59.37
CA SER A 513 33.36 -33.39 59.57
C SER A 513 33.98 -32.58 58.42
N ALA A 514 35.14 -32.99 57.92
CA ALA A 514 35.76 -32.39 56.74
C ALA A 514 34.87 -32.58 55.50
N SER A 515 34.29 -33.78 55.31
CA SER A 515 33.37 -34.05 54.21
C SER A 515 32.10 -33.20 54.28
N LEU A 516 31.54 -32.99 55.48
CA LEU A 516 30.38 -32.12 55.70
C LEU A 516 30.71 -30.66 55.44
N GLN A 517 31.90 -30.20 55.85
CA GLN A 517 32.37 -28.84 55.54
C GLN A 517 32.56 -28.65 54.03
N THR A 518 33.10 -29.65 53.33
CA THR A 518 33.20 -29.63 51.85
C THR A 518 31.81 -29.66 51.20
N ALA A 519 30.87 -30.46 51.70
CA ALA A 519 29.50 -30.52 51.19
C ALA A 519 28.76 -29.18 51.39
N MET A 520 28.94 -28.52 52.54
CA MET A 520 28.39 -27.20 52.82
C MET A 520 29.01 -26.12 51.93
N GLN A 521 30.32 -26.17 51.70
CA GLN A 521 31.01 -25.28 50.77
C GLN A 521 30.53 -25.49 49.33
N HIS A 522 30.29 -26.75 48.94
CA HIS A 522 29.78 -27.12 47.62
C HIS A 522 28.34 -26.66 47.42
N ALA A 523 27.45 -26.88 48.40
CA ALA A 523 26.08 -26.40 48.37
C ALA A 523 25.99 -24.86 48.33
N SER A 524 26.88 -24.15 49.04
CA SER A 524 26.97 -22.69 48.95
C SER A 524 27.46 -22.22 47.57
N SER A 525 28.36 -22.98 46.93
CA SER A 525 28.79 -22.72 45.55
C SER A 525 27.66 -22.96 44.55
N GLU A 526 26.91 -24.06 44.68
CA GLU A 526 25.74 -24.36 43.84
C GLU A 526 24.65 -23.29 44.00
N GLN A 527 24.40 -22.80 45.22
CA GLN A 527 23.49 -21.67 45.43
C GLN A 527 23.96 -20.41 44.71
N ARG A 528 25.26 -20.11 44.74
CA ARG A 528 25.83 -18.95 44.05
C ARG A 528 25.70 -19.09 42.53
N GLU A 529 25.93 -20.28 42.00
CA GLU A 529 25.72 -20.62 40.59
C GLU A 529 24.25 -20.52 40.17
N ALA A 530 23.32 -20.98 41.02
CA ALA A 530 21.89 -20.86 40.77
C ALA A 530 21.43 -19.38 40.76
N ILE A 531 21.97 -18.56 41.67
CA ILE A 531 21.74 -17.11 41.71
C ILE A 531 22.28 -16.44 40.45
N ASP A 532 23.51 -16.77 40.03
CA ASP A 532 24.10 -16.25 38.79
C ASP A 532 23.28 -16.67 37.56
N ALA A 533 22.83 -17.93 37.49
CA ALA A 533 21.98 -18.41 36.42
C ALA A 533 20.62 -17.68 36.36
N LEU A 534 20.05 -17.33 37.52
CA LEU A 534 18.80 -16.57 37.60
C LEU A 534 18.99 -15.10 37.20
N LEU A 535 20.11 -14.49 37.58
CA LEU A 535 20.54 -13.15 37.16
C LEU A 535 20.73 -13.08 35.64
N VAL A 536 21.44 -14.06 35.07
CA VAL A 536 21.63 -14.17 33.61
C VAL A 536 20.30 -14.37 32.89
N LYS A 537 19.42 -15.25 33.38
CA LYS A 537 18.08 -15.42 32.80
C LYS A 537 17.23 -14.16 32.89
N SER A 538 17.31 -13.43 33.99
CA SER A 538 16.57 -12.17 34.16
C SER A 538 17.10 -11.09 33.21
N ALA A 539 18.42 -11.02 33.03
CA ALA A 539 19.06 -10.13 32.05
C ALA A 539 18.70 -10.51 30.61
N ASP A 540 18.62 -11.80 30.28
CA ASP A 540 18.22 -12.28 28.95
C ASP A 540 16.75 -11.98 28.64
N VAL A 541 15.84 -12.17 29.62
CA VAL A 541 14.43 -11.80 29.48
C VAL A 541 14.26 -10.28 29.32
N LEU A 542 14.95 -9.47 30.12
CA LEU A 542 14.95 -8.01 29.98
C LEU A 542 15.53 -7.57 28.62
N GLY A 543 16.60 -8.21 28.15
CA GLY A 543 17.19 -7.96 26.83
C GLY A 543 16.25 -8.31 25.68
N ARG A 544 15.54 -9.45 25.77
CA ARG A 544 14.50 -9.84 24.81
C ARG A 544 13.33 -8.88 24.78
N VAL A 545 12.84 -8.44 25.94
CA VAL A 545 11.75 -7.45 26.01
C VAL A 545 12.20 -6.11 25.41
N GLY A 546 13.43 -5.66 25.72
CA GLY A 546 13.98 -4.42 25.16
C GLY A 546 14.16 -4.47 23.64
N THR A 547 14.65 -5.59 23.10
CA THR A 547 14.79 -5.78 21.65
C THR A 547 13.44 -5.87 20.94
N GLN A 548 12.47 -6.57 21.52
CA GLN A 548 11.11 -6.67 20.98
C GLN A 548 10.38 -5.31 21.02
N PHE A 549 10.54 -4.53 22.10
CA PHE A 549 10.04 -3.16 22.19
C PHE A 549 10.65 -2.27 21.11
N THR A 550 11.98 -2.32 20.93
CA THR A 550 12.68 -1.50 19.94
C THR A 550 12.26 -1.85 18.51
N ALA A 551 12.08 -3.13 18.20
CA ALA A 551 11.58 -3.59 16.92
C ALA A 551 10.14 -3.10 16.66
N GLN A 552 9.26 -3.21 17.66
CA GLN A 552 7.87 -2.78 17.57
C GLN A 552 7.76 -1.24 17.41
N ALA A 553 8.53 -0.48 18.17
CA ALA A 553 8.57 0.98 18.08
C ALA A 553 9.09 1.46 16.71
N ARG A 554 10.06 0.75 16.13
CA ARG A 554 10.57 1.06 14.79
C ARG A 554 9.51 0.79 13.71
N ALA A 555 8.80 -0.33 13.81
CA ALA A 555 7.73 -0.68 12.88
C ALA A 555 6.55 0.31 12.93
N GLU A 556 6.16 0.78 14.11
CA GLU A 556 5.13 1.82 14.24
C GLU A 556 5.62 3.20 13.76
N SER A 557 6.89 3.55 13.99
CA SER A 557 7.47 4.79 13.46
C SER A 557 7.55 4.80 11.93
N GLU A 558 7.82 3.65 11.30
CA GLU A 558 7.77 3.50 9.84
C GLU A 558 6.35 3.67 9.30
N LYS A 559 5.34 3.07 9.95
CA LYS A 559 3.92 3.29 9.57
C LYS A 559 3.50 4.75 9.68
N LEU A 560 3.91 5.44 10.75
CA LEU A 560 3.65 6.88 10.92
C LEU A 560 4.35 7.71 9.85
N SER A 561 5.57 7.34 9.45
CA SER A 561 6.31 7.98 8.37
C SER A 561 5.62 7.78 7.01
N ASP A 562 5.12 6.57 6.73
CA ASP A 562 4.39 6.27 5.49
C ASP A 562 3.06 7.03 5.42
N ALA A 563 2.33 7.10 6.54
CA ALA A 563 1.10 7.89 6.65
C ALA A 563 1.39 9.40 6.42
N ALA A 564 2.47 9.94 7.00
CA ALA A 564 2.90 11.32 6.78
C ALA A 564 3.31 11.58 5.31
N GLY A 565 3.93 10.59 4.65
CA GLY A 565 4.24 10.64 3.22
C GLY A 565 2.98 10.74 2.35
N GLN A 566 1.95 9.94 2.65
CA GLN A 566 0.67 10.00 1.93
C GLN A 566 -0.06 11.33 2.12
N ILE A 567 -0.04 11.91 3.33
CA ILE A 567 -0.64 13.22 3.61
C ILE A 567 0.05 14.33 2.81
N THR A 568 1.38 14.29 2.74
CA THR A 568 2.16 15.27 1.98
C THR A 568 1.87 15.18 0.48
N GLY A 569 1.76 13.96 -0.06
CA GLY A 569 1.35 13.74 -1.46
C GLY A 569 -0.07 14.26 -1.75
N SER A 570 -1.02 13.99 -0.86
CA SER A 570 -2.41 14.43 -0.99
C SER A 570 -2.55 15.96 -0.99
N ALA A 571 -1.79 16.64 -0.14
CA ALA A 571 -1.81 18.11 -0.05
C ALA A 571 -1.26 18.78 -1.31
N VAL A 572 -0.23 18.20 -1.94
CA VAL A 572 0.34 18.66 -3.22
C VAL A 572 -0.67 18.49 -4.36
N GLU A 573 -1.39 17.37 -4.40
CA GLU A 573 -2.43 17.14 -5.41
C GLU A 573 -3.60 18.14 -5.28
N ILE A 574 -4.06 18.43 -4.06
CA ILE A 574 -5.11 19.44 -3.81
C ILE A 574 -4.65 20.85 -4.21
N ALA A 575 -3.40 21.23 -3.92
CA ALA A 575 -2.84 22.51 -4.34
C ALA A 575 -2.81 22.66 -5.88
N SER A 576 -2.42 21.59 -6.59
CA SER A 576 -2.39 21.57 -8.06
C SER A 576 -3.78 21.70 -8.69
N LEU A 577 -4.80 21.12 -8.05
CA LEU A 577 -6.19 21.23 -8.50
C LEU A 577 -6.71 22.66 -8.37
N GLY A 578 -6.32 23.35 -7.29
CA GLY A 578 -6.63 24.76 -7.06
C GLY A 578 -6.00 25.70 -8.08
N GLU A 579 -4.73 25.46 -8.44
CA GLU A 579 -4.05 26.21 -9.51
C GLU A 579 -4.70 26.02 -10.87
N ALA A 580 -5.04 24.77 -11.23
CA ALA A 580 -5.69 24.46 -12.51
C ALA A 580 -7.08 25.11 -12.63
N PHE A 581 -7.86 25.12 -11.54
CA PHE A 581 -9.15 25.80 -11.50
C PHE A 581 -9.01 27.33 -11.59
N GLY A 582 -8.03 27.91 -10.89
CA GLY A 582 -7.73 29.34 -10.97
C GLY A 582 -7.36 29.79 -12.39
N ALA A 583 -6.55 29.00 -13.09
CA ALA A 583 -6.20 29.27 -14.49
C ALA A 583 -7.42 29.21 -15.42
N ALA A 584 -8.33 28.24 -15.22
CA ALA A 584 -9.55 28.12 -16.01
C ALA A 584 -10.51 29.31 -15.83
N VAL A 585 -10.67 29.80 -14.60
CA VAL A 585 -11.48 30.99 -14.30
C VAL A 585 -10.90 32.26 -14.95
N HIS A 586 -9.57 32.41 -14.95
CA HIS A 586 -8.90 33.54 -15.59
C HIS A 586 -9.13 33.55 -17.11
N LEU A 587 -8.98 32.40 -17.77
CA LEU A 587 -9.17 32.27 -19.21
C LEU A 587 -10.62 32.59 -19.64
N PHE A 588 -11.58 32.18 -18.81
CA PHE A 588 -12.99 32.50 -19.03
C PHE A 588 -13.28 34.01 -18.90
N GLY A 589 -12.65 34.67 -17.93
CA GLY A 589 -12.74 36.12 -17.75
C GLY A 589 -12.22 36.91 -18.96
N GLU A 590 -11.08 36.51 -19.51
CA GLU A 590 -10.51 37.12 -20.73
C GLU A 590 -11.43 36.92 -21.95
N SER A 591 -11.97 35.71 -22.14
CA SER A 591 -12.89 35.44 -23.24
C SER A 591 -14.16 36.28 -23.16
N ASN A 592 -14.70 36.50 -21.96
CA ASN A 592 -15.90 37.31 -21.77
C ASN A 592 -15.62 38.81 -22.02
N ALA A 593 -14.45 39.30 -21.60
CA ALA A 593 -14.02 40.68 -21.90
C ALA A 593 -13.88 40.93 -23.41
N ALA A 594 -13.30 39.98 -24.15
CA ALA A 594 -13.18 40.07 -25.60
C ALA A 594 -14.56 40.04 -26.32
N LEU A 595 -15.52 39.26 -25.80
CA LEU A 595 -16.88 39.22 -26.33
C LEU A 595 -17.59 40.57 -26.19
N ILE A 596 -17.46 41.22 -25.02
CA ILE A 596 -18.03 42.54 -24.75
C ILE A 596 -17.42 43.60 -25.68
N GLU A 597 -16.10 43.55 -25.89
CA GLU A 597 -15.41 44.46 -26.81
C GLU A 597 -15.90 44.29 -28.25
N HIS A 598 -16.11 43.05 -28.70
CA HIS A 598 -16.66 42.77 -30.02
C HIS A 598 -18.09 43.30 -30.21
N LEU A 599 -18.94 43.17 -29.19
CA LEU A 599 -20.31 43.71 -29.21
C LEU A 599 -20.32 45.24 -29.30
N GLN A 600 -19.48 45.93 -28.52
CA GLN A 600 -19.34 47.41 -28.61
C GLN A 600 -18.84 47.86 -29.99
N ARG A 601 -17.96 47.08 -30.60
CA ARG A 601 -17.44 47.38 -31.95
C ARG A 601 -18.53 47.24 -33.01
N ILE A 602 -19.41 46.25 -32.88
CA ILE A 602 -20.57 46.06 -33.76
C ILE A 602 -21.57 47.22 -33.61
N GLU A 603 -21.86 47.65 -32.38
CA GLU A 603 -22.70 48.82 -32.10
C GLU A 603 -22.16 50.08 -32.81
N THR A 604 -20.86 50.33 -32.68
CA THR A 604 -20.20 51.49 -33.31
C THR A 604 -20.27 51.45 -34.84
N VAL A 605 -20.15 50.26 -35.45
CA VAL A 605 -20.23 50.09 -36.91
C VAL A 605 -21.66 50.30 -37.42
N LEU A 606 -22.66 49.84 -36.65
CA LEU A 606 -24.08 50.03 -36.97
C LEU A 606 -24.48 51.50 -36.94
N ASP A 607 -24.07 52.26 -35.91
CA ASP A 607 -24.31 53.72 -35.85
C ASP A 607 -23.74 54.45 -37.07
N LYS A 608 -22.53 54.05 -37.49
CA LYS A 608 -21.88 54.62 -38.67
C LYS A 608 -22.61 54.29 -39.98
N SER A 609 -23.21 53.11 -40.06
CA SER A 609 -23.99 52.66 -41.23
C SER A 609 -25.32 53.40 -41.33
N ILE A 610 -25.98 53.65 -40.21
CA ILE A 610 -27.25 54.41 -40.15
C ILE A 610 -27.01 55.85 -40.61
N ALA A 611 -25.98 56.52 -40.08
CA ALA A 611 -25.64 57.89 -40.48
C ALA A 611 -25.33 58.02 -41.98
N ARG A 612 -24.65 57.03 -42.57
CA ARG A 612 -24.34 56.99 -44.00
C ARG A 612 -25.58 56.74 -44.86
N SER A 613 -26.52 55.92 -44.38
CA SER A 613 -27.80 55.67 -45.06
C SER A 613 -28.64 56.95 -45.15
N ASP A 614 -28.71 57.74 -44.07
CA ASP A 614 -29.43 59.03 -44.05
C ASP A 614 -28.80 60.04 -45.03
N GLU A 615 -27.48 60.10 -45.09
CA GLU A 615 -26.75 60.98 -46.01
C GLU A 615 -27.00 60.60 -47.48
N GLN A 616 -27.08 59.30 -47.79
CA GLN A 616 -27.44 58.81 -49.12
C GLN A 616 -28.89 59.08 -49.49
N LEU A 617 -29.82 58.93 -48.54
CA LEU A 617 -31.23 59.25 -48.74
C LEU A 617 -31.42 60.75 -49.05
N ALA A 618 -30.73 61.63 -48.32
CA ALA A 618 -30.73 63.07 -48.59
C ALA A 618 -30.17 63.41 -49.98
N TYR A 619 -29.10 62.72 -50.40
CA TYR A 619 -28.52 62.88 -51.74
C TYR A 619 -29.48 62.45 -52.86
N TYR A 620 -30.15 61.31 -52.72
CA TYR A 620 -31.12 60.83 -53.70
C TYR A 620 -32.37 61.72 -53.79
N VAL A 621 -32.86 62.27 -52.67
CA VAL A 621 -33.98 63.21 -52.67
C VAL A 621 -33.59 64.52 -53.37
N ALA A 622 -32.38 65.03 -53.13
CA ALA A 622 -31.88 66.23 -53.84
C ALA A 622 -31.75 65.99 -55.35
N GLN A 623 -31.24 64.82 -55.75
CA GLN A 623 -31.11 64.44 -57.16
C GLN A 623 -32.47 64.27 -57.85
N ALA A 624 -33.46 63.67 -57.17
CA ALA A 624 -34.82 63.56 -57.70
C ALA A 624 -35.47 64.93 -57.90
N LYS A 625 -35.25 65.89 -56.98
CA LYS A 625 -35.72 67.27 -57.11
C LYS A 625 -35.11 67.97 -58.33
N GLU A 626 -33.81 67.81 -58.56
CA GLU A 626 -33.10 68.42 -59.69
C GLU A 626 -33.60 67.88 -61.05
N VAL A 627 -33.89 66.58 -61.14
CA VAL A 627 -34.45 65.95 -62.35
C VAL A 627 -35.88 66.44 -62.63
N ILE A 628 -36.69 66.65 -61.59
CA ILE A 628 -38.05 67.20 -61.72
C ILE A 628 -37.98 68.65 -62.22
N ASP A 629 -37.11 69.49 -61.66
CA ASP A 629 -36.93 70.88 -62.10
C ASP A 629 -36.46 70.94 -63.57
N LEU A 630 -35.55 70.05 -63.98
CA LEU A 630 -35.07 69.96 -65.36
C LEU A 630 -36.20 69.55 -66.32
N SER A 631 -37.05 68.60 -65.91
CA SER A 631 -38.21 68.15 -66.68
C SER A 631 -39.25 69.26 -66.86
N VAL A 632 -39.54 70.02 -65.80
CA VAL A 632 -40.50 71.14 -65.84
C VAL A 632 -39.97 72.27 -66.75
N MET A 633 -38.67 72.58 -66.67
CA MET A 633 -38.04 73.59 -67.50
C MET A 633 -38.03 73.19 -68.99
N SER A 634 -37.71 71.92 -69.28
CA SER A 634 -37.77 71.35 -70.63
C SER A 634 -39.18 71.39 -71.22
N GLN A 635 -40.20 71.02 -70.44
CA GLN A 635 -41.59 71.06 -70.90
C GLN A 635 -42.08 72.49 -71.14
N LYS A 636 -41.66 73.46 -70.30
CA LYS A 636 -41.95 74.89 -70.51
C LYS A 636 -41.32 75.41 -71.81
N GLN A 637 -40.10 75.02 -72.09
CA GLN A 637 -39.36 75.42 -73.29
C GLN A 637 -39.97 74.84 -74.58
N ILE A 638 -40.44 73.59 -74.54
CA ILE A 638 -41.18 72.97 -75.65
C ILE A 638 -42.51 73.69 -75.91
N ILE A 639 -43.21 74.14 -74.86
CA ILE A 639 -44.46 74.91 -74.99
C ILE A 639 -44.20 76.30 -75.59
N GLU A 640 -43.13 76.98 -75.18
CA GLU A 640 -42.73 78.28 -75.75
C GLU A 640 -42.31 78.17 -77.24
N GLU A 641 -41.60 77.09 -77.61
CA GLU A 641 -41.26 76.83 -79.02
C GLU A 641 -42.49 76.49 -79.88
N LEU A 642 -43.48 75.77 -79.35
CA LEU A 642 -44.76 75.51 -80.01
C LEU A 642 -45.59 76.78 -80.19
N GLN A 643 -45.59 77.69 -79.21
CA GLN A 643 -46.23 79.01 -79.34
C GLN A 643 -45.54 79.88 -80.40
N HIS A 644 -44.21 79.81 -80.51
CA HIS A 644 -43.45 80.51 -81.55
C HIS A 644 -43.69 79.94 -82.95
N ALA A 645 -43.93 78.63 -83.09
CA ALA A 645 -44.23 77.98 -84.36
C ALA A 645 -45.65 78.31 -84.89
N VAL A 646 -46.61 78.59 -83.99
CA VAL A 646 -47.99 78.99 -84.37
C VAL A 646 -48.06 80.46 -84.82
N GLY A 647 -47.11 81.32 -84.41
CA GLY A 647 -47.01 82.73 -84.82
C GLY A 647 -46.37 83.00 -86.20
N LYS A 648 -45.86 81.97 -86.90
CA LYS A 648 -45.25 82.10 -88.23
C LYS A 648 -45.81 81.06 -89.21
N ARG A 649 -46.94 81.38 -89.84
CA ARG A 649 -47.33 80.79 -91.14
C ARG A 649 -47.42 81.90 -92.21
N PRO A 650 -46.69 81.78 -93.35
CA PRO A 650 -46.74 82.75 -94.43
C PRO A 650 -48.02 82.60 -95.29
N SER A 651 -48.51 83.73 -95.77
CA SER A 651 -49.62 83.89 -96.72
C SER A 651 -49.31 83.23 -98.07
N SER A 652 -50.24 82.42 -98.57
CA SER A 652 -50.24 81.96 -99.96
C SER A 652 -51.48 82.50 -100.67
N ASP A 653 -51.24 83.37 -101.64
CA ASP A 653 -52.20 83.78 -102.67
C ASP A 653 -52.40 82.66 -103.70
N SER A 654 -53.61 82.65 -104.26
CA SER A 654 -54.16 81.88 -105.39
C SER A 654 -53.22 81.75 -106.64
N VAL A 655 -53.33 80.76 -107.54
CA VAL A 655 -54.36 80.66 -108.62
C VAL A 655 -54.18 79.36 -109.45
N SER A 656 -55.34 78.73 -109.75
CA SER A 656 -55.77 77.75 -110.80
C SER A 656 -54.79 77.01 -111.74
N ALA A 657 -55.00 75.68 -111.83
CA ALA A 657 -55.49 74.95 -113.02
C ALA A 657 -56.04 73.57 -112.61
#